data_AF-A0A397EJG8-F1
#
_entry.id   AF-A0A397EJG8-F1
#
_cell.length_a   1.000
_cell.length_b   1.000
_cell.length_c   1.000
_cell.angle_alpha   90.00
_cell.angle_beta   90.00
_cell.angle_gamma   90.00
#
_symmetry.space_group_name_H-M   'P 1'
#
loop_
_entity.id
_entity.type
_entity.pdbx_description
1 polymer ?
#
loop_
_entity_poly.entity_id
_entity_poly.type
_entity_poly.pdbx_seq_one_letter_code
_entity_poly.pdbx_strand_id
1 'polypeptide(L)'
;MMMTQTMKIASMPYIDRGTAAWSTRTISVGLWSDMTKAIGFGASLVRNSNTSVEALGRDWDIAYIGTSSTVGATLMRKYLGPLANWDTMFLMPPRSLVALVVSFQSRFHAASSDATFTAAMDSLQSVNVEVVPPHWGADSIVYYGGNPICAPVALARSFVQMPFSFDDTCQTQAPFQMALDAPGVVFATLLANASTPDTTVEACSSSTAASMASCVKVVTTAAALLSGLVMTFQADDIGSVGQEVQKLDILFIQMATINATKNVLLTQQIVGDDRAWDLFGWVALYDWVHGTREVFTFEGDAGSLTLMSDRSDNIPVAANALELPKTACLYFWTAVLWVSVLAVIVSTLLVVYATAHKFQIEGRNLFHFNRVFGSVWIGRPLLFVRGVTAIIILSTAPATISTTPHHVTSFTPYQREWTSQLLLYSESLWVVYVLNDILLPFTIQLQIASDVAPISSVLAFTAVVSLDVASPYQVQANVAQDCTFTSFRRGVACTGGEVRLGSGERVAHLLGLQFASLVVALVAMVTYARRYPSRHPPRTAAPNNVLIPAAAEAFFVHSSGPSASSRDFDAVTCVMSGMLPWKQTLFDFKIWATVMRHNKSNTRRMSFRDATFQHEVSGPTPPPMFGRKHAWLGFVGLLYMVTSISGSYAFFQLTQSAMSNDFWWASFDTNTQVHLSNWFNQNLQLHQFASNVDLTALEQGTLALTTNASATALQIAPLYAMSVQDEANSLGNVV
;
A
#
# COMPACT_ATOMS: atom_id res chain seq x y z
N MET A 1 13.25 1.69 -16.36
CA MET A 1 12.93 2.52 -15.18
C MET A 1 11.81 1.78 -14.44
N MET A 2 12.13 1.07 -13.36
CA MET A 2 11.08 0.49 -12.51
C MET A 2 10.48 1.64 -11.70
N MET A 3 9.17 1.85 -11.81
CA MET A 3 8.47 2.89 -11.06
C MET A 3 8.10 2.30 -9.70
N THR A 4 8.93 2.58 -8.68
CA THR A 4 8.67 2.14 -7.30
C THR A 4 7.88 3.22 -6.58
N GLN A 5 6.70 2.87 -6.07
CA GLN A 5 5.88 3.74 -5.22
C GLN A 5 6.01 3.24 -3.78
N THR A 6 6.46 4.11 -2.88
CA THR A 6 6.44 3.83 -1.44
C THR A 6 5.06 4.16 -0.89
N MET A 7 4.47 3.24 -0.12
CA MET A 7 3.21 3.45 0.61
C MET A 7 3.42 3.14 2.09
N LYS A 8 2.86 3.96 2.97
CA LYS A 8 2.84 3.72 4.41
C LYS A 8 1.68 2.80 4.74
N ILE A 9 2.01 1.61 5.22
CA ILE A 9 1.03 0.63 5.71
C ILE A 9 0.65 0.86 7.17
N ALA A 10 1.54 1.48 7.94
CA ALA A 10 1.31 1.87 9.33
C ALA A 10 2.05 3.17 9.64
N SER A 11 1.42 4.04 10.42
CA SER A 11 2.01 5.26 10.96
C SER A 11 1.40 5.51 12.33
N MET A 12 2.23 5.38 13.36
CA MET A 12 1.86 5.77 14.72
C MET A 12 2.47 7.14 14.99
N PRO A 13 1.67 8.20 15.11
CA PRO A 13 2.21 9.52 15.41
C PRO A 13 2.77 9.54 16.83
N TYR A 14 3.77 10.38 17.06
CA TYR A 14 4.20 10.71 18.42
C TYR A 14 3.02 11.40 19.14
N ILE A 15 2.57 10.80 20.24
CA ILE A 15 1.53 11.36 21.10
C ILE A 15 2.16 11.62 22.47
N ASP A 16 2.12 12.88 22.91
CA ASP A 16 2.48 13.22 24.28
C ASP A 16 1.38 12.73 25.22
N ARG A 17 1.72 11.78 26.11
CA ARG A 17 0.78 11.21 27.08
C ARG A 17 0.60 12.10 28.32
N GLY A 18 1.41 13.16 28.46
CA GLY A 18 1.42 14.03 29.62
C GLY A 18 2.16 13.42 30.82
N THR A 19 2.64 14.28 31.71
CA THR A 19 3.48 13.88 32.86
C THR A 19 2.76 12.99 33.88
N ALA A 20 1.43 13.10 33.98
CA ALA A 20 0.61 12.28 34.87
C ALA A 20 0.47 10.82 34.40
N ALA A 21 0.67 10.55 33.11
CA ALA A 21 0.62 9.21 32.53
C ALA A 21 2.03 8.62 32.29
N TRP A 22 3.10 9.36 32.64
CA TRP A 22 4.48 8.94 32.45
C TRP A 22 4.95 8.05 33.61
N SER A 23 4.41 6.83 33.67
CA SER A 23 4.78 5.83 34.69
C SER A 23 6.23 5.33 34.53
N THR A 24 6.70 5.17 33.29
CA THR A 24 8.05 4.68 32.96
C THR A 24 9.18 5.55 33.50
N ARG A 25 8.88 6.74 34.02
CA ARG A 25 9.81 7.55 34.83
C ARG A 25 10.35 6.79 36.05
N THR A 26 9.62 5.79 36.57
CA THR A 26 10.07 4.91 37.66
C THR A 26 11.24 4.02 37.22
N ILE A 27 11.40 3.79 35.92
CA ILE A 27 12.57 3.09 35.35
C ILE A 27 13.74 4.08 35.25
N SER A 28 13.57 5.13 34.45
CA SER A 28 14.58 6.18 34.27
C SER A 28 13.90 7.47 33.80
N VAL A 29 14.38 8.61 34.29
CA VAL A 29 13.89 9.95 33.89
C VAL A 29 14.70 10.58 32.76
N GLY A 30 15.87 10.03 32.45
CA GLY A 30 16.77 10.48 31.39
C GLY A 30 17.50 11.79 31.66
N LEU A 31 18.65 11.97 30.99
CA LEU A 31 19.57 13.09 31.17
C LEU A 31 18.91 14.48 31.04
N TRP A 32 17.92 14.61 30.15
CA TRP A 32 17.20 15.88 29.96
C TRP A 32 16.49 16.34 31.23
N SER A 33 15.85 15.39 31.93
CA SER A 33 15.18 15.63 33.20
C SER A 33 16.19 15.94 34.30
N ASP A 34 17.33 15.26 34.31
CA ASP A 34 18.41 15.48 35.27
C ASP A 34 18.99 16.90 35.12
N MET A 35 19.25 17.34 33.87
CA MET A 35 19.73 18.70 33.59
C MET A 35 18.73 19.75 34.08
N THR A 36 17.45 19.57 33.78
CA THR A 36 16.39 20.50 34.21
C THR A 36 16.30 20.56 35.74
N LYS A 37 16.38 19.41 36.41
CA LYS A 37 16.34 19.33 37.87
C LYS A 37 17.58 19.95 38.51
N ALA A 38 18.76 19.70 37.94
CA ALA A 38 20.03 20.27 38.38
C ALA A 38 20.03 21.80 38.27
N ILE A 39 19.52 22.36 37.16
CA ILE A 39 19.31 23.82 37.01
C ILE A 39 18.40 24.33 38.13
N GLY A 40 17.27 23.66 38.39
CA GLY A 40 16.35 24.03 39.46
C GLY A 40 16.96 23.96 40.87
N PHE A 41 17.91 23.05 41.10
CA PHE A 41 18.64 22.93 42.35
C PHE A 41 19.90 23.82 42.44
N GLY A 42 20.30 24.49 41.36
CA GLY A 42 21.61 25.15 41.29
C GLY A 42 22.78 24.17 41.41
N ALA A 43 22.58 22.93 41.00
CA ALA A 43 23.51 21.82 41.16
C ALA A 43 24.24 21.48 39.85
N SER A 44 25.38 20.84 39.97
CA SER A 44 26.11 20.24 38.84
C SER A 44 25.73 18.76 38.69
N LEU A 45 25.64 18.27 37.45
CA LEU A 45 25.55 16.83 37.19
C LEU A 45 26.90 16.11 37.29
N VAL A 46 28.00 16.85 37.42
CA VAL A 46 29.31 16.27 37.65
C VAL A 46 29.37 15.77 39.08
N ARG A 47 29.24 14.44 39.28
CA ARG A 47 29.16 13.81 40.60
C ARG A 47 30.31 14.16 41.55
N ASN A 48 31.51 14.41 41.02
CA ASN A 48 32.70 14.79 41.81
C ASN A 48 32.79 16.29 42.13
N SER A 49 31.79 17.10 41.73
CA SER A 49 31.72 18.52 42.10
C SER A 49 31.24 18.67 43.55
N ASN A 50 31.72 19.71 44.24
CA ASN A 50 31.16 20.11 45.54
C ASN A 50 29.73 20.66 45.44
N THR A 51 29.27 20.94 44.21
CA THR A 51 27.90 21.36 43.89
C THR A 51 27.07 20.24 43.27
N SER A 52 27.50 18.97 43.34
CA SER A 52 26.66 17.86 42.85
C SER A 52 25.37 17.73 43.66
N VAL A 53 24.33 17.15 43.06
CA VAL A 53 23.03 16.97 43.72
C VAL A 53 23.20 16.18 45.03
N GLU A 54 24.01 15.12 45.00
CA GLU A 54 24.34 14.31 46.17
C GLU A 54 25.16 15.11 47.20
N ALA A 55 26.13 15.92 46.78
CA ALA A 55 26.93 16.77 47.69
C ALA A 55 26.10 17.87 48.39
N LEU A 56 25.00 18.30 47.77
CA LEU A 56 24.02 19.20 48.36
C LEU A 56 23.03 18.49 49.32
N GLY A 57 23.25 17.19 49.59
CA GLY A 57 22.41 16.38 50.48
C GLY A 57 21.03 16.07 49.89
N ARG A 58 20.89 16.05 48.56
CA ARG A 58 19.68 15.66 47.87
C ARG A 58 19.79 14.22 47.39
N ASP A 59 18.66 13.53 47.37
CA ASP A 59 18.53 12.16 46.89
C ASP A 59 17.72 12.15 45.59
N TRP A 60 18.22 11.48 44.56
CA TRP A 60 17.60 11.43 43.24
C TRP A 60 16.28 10.64 43.23
N ASP A 61 16.18 9.54 43.97
CA ASP A 61 14.94 8.75 44.12
C ASP A 61 13.86 9.63 44.74
N ILE A 62 14.19 10.33 45.84
CA ILE A 62 13.26 11.25 46.49
C ILE A 62 12.92 12.44 45.58
N ALA A 63 13.88 12.96 44.82
CA ALA A 63 13.67 14.11 43.95
C ALA A 63 12.66 13.85 42.82
N TYR A 64 12.56 12.59 42.35
CA TYR A 64 11.65 12.19 41.27
C TYR A 64 10.38 11.50 41.75
N ILE A 65 10.48 10.57 42.70
CA ILE A 65 9.36 9.76 43.16
C ILE A 65 8.73 10.32 44.44
N GLY A 66 9.43 11.22 45.14
CA GLY A 66 9.02 11.77 46.42
C GLY A 66 9.29 10.81 47.58
N THR A 67 8.85 11.20 48.77
CA THR A 67 9.04 10.43 50.01
C THR A 67 8.03 9.28 50.18
N SER A 68 7.39 8.82 49.11
CA SER A 68 6.37 7.77 49.17
C SER A 68 6.98 6.43 49.63
N SER A 69 6.34 5.79 50.62
CA SER A 69 6.77 4.54 51.25
C SER A 69 5.66 3.48 51.20
N THR A 70 5.16 3.19 50.00
CA THR A 70 4.25 2.04 49.81
C THR A 70 4.99 0.72 50.01
N VAL A 71 4.24 -0.36 50.28
CA VAL A 71 4.78 -1.72 50.35
C VAL A 71 5.48 -2.07 49.04
N GLY A 72 4.85 -1.76 47.90
CA GLY A 72 5.43 -1.98 46.58
C GLY A 72 6.77 -1.27 46.38
N ALA A 73 6.83 0.05 46.64
CA ALA A 73 8.07 0.82 46.49
C ALA A 73 9.18 0.28 47.40
N THR A 74 8.84 -0.13 48.62
CA THR A 74 9.81 -0.72 49.57
C THR A 74 10.36 -2.05 49.05
N LEU A 75 9.50 -2.90 48.48
CA LEU A 75 9.93 -4.15 47.86
C LEU A 75 10.81 -3.89 46.64
N MET A 76 10.41 -2.99 45.74
CA MET A 76 11.20 -2.69 44.55
C MET A 76 12.56 -2.07 44.89
N ARG A 77 12.63 -1.17 45.88
CA ARG A 77 13.91 -0.65 46.40
C ARG A 77 14.81 -1.74 46.99
N LYS A 78 14.21 -2.79 47.56
CA LYS A 78 14.96 -3.93 48.13
C LYS A 78 15.52 -4.86 47.04
N TYR A 79 14.77 -5.13 45.98
CA TYR A 79 15.14 -6.12 44.96
C TYR A 79 15.88 -5.52 43.75
N LEU A 80 15.56 -4.29 43.35
CA LEU A 80 16.17 -3.62 42.19
C LEU A 80 17.03 -2.43 42.61
N GLY A 81 16.67 -1.70 43.67
CA GLY A 81 17.40 -0.51 44.13
C GLY A 81 16.60 0.78 43.93
N PRO A 82 17.25 1.95 44.02
CA PRO A 82 16.59 3.25 43.92
C PRO A 82 15.69 3.34 42.68
N LEU A 83 14.48 3.89 42.86
CA LEU A 83 13.55 4.09 41.76
C LEU A 83 14.06 5.21 40.84
N ALA A 84 13.66 5.17 39.57
CA ALA A 84 14.13 6.05 38.50
C ALA A 84 15.62 5.88 38.13
N ASN A 85 16.24 4.78 38.56
CA ASN A 85 17.64 4.44 38.27
C ASN A 85 17.79 2.95 37.89
N TRP A 86 16.96 2.48 36.97
CA TRP A 86 17.03 1.13 36.42
C TRP A 86 17.40 1.16 34.96
N ASP A 87 18.31 0.25 34.58
CA ASP A 87 18.61 -0.07 33.20
C ASP A 87 17.61 -1.13 32.70
N THR A 88 17.05 -0.92 31.51
CA THR A 88 16.12 -1.86 30.89
C THR A 88 16.66 -2.42 29.59
N MET A 89 16.71 -3.74 29.53
CA MET A 89 17.20 -4.48 28.36
C MET A 89 16.09 -5.34 27.79
N PHE A 90 15.73 -5.09 26.52
CA PHE A 90 14.78 -5.92 25.77
C PHE A 90 15.41 -7.25 25.40
N LEU A 91 14.71 -8.35 25.67
CA LEU A 91 15.16 -9.71 25.40
C LEU A 91 14.36 -10.32 24.23
N MET A 92 15.09 -10.78 23.21
CA MET A 92 14.48 -11.51 22.09
C MET A 92 14.26 -13.00 22.44
N PRO A 93 13.22 -13.64 21.88
CA PRO A 93 12.99 -15.07 22.07
C PRO A 93 14.15 -15.90 21.50
N PRO A 94 14.55 -17.01 22.17
CA PRO A 94 15.55 -17.93 21.65
C PRO A 94 15.19 -18.48 20.27
N ARG A 95 16.20 -18.69 19.42
CA ARG A 95 16.00 -19.21 18.05
C ARG A 95 15.29 -20.57 18.03
N SER A 96 15.53 -21.40 19.04
CA SER A 96 14.90 -22.71 19.22
C SER A 96 13.39 -22.58 19.46
N LEU A 97 12.98 -21.68 20.35
CA LEU A 97 11.57 -21.36 20.61
C LEU A 97 10.89 -20.78 19.36
N VAL A 98 11.57 -19.85 18.66
CA VAL A 98 11.06 -19.30 17.39
C VAL A 98 10.87 -20.39 16.35
N ALA A 99 11.84 -21.29 16.19
CA ALA A 99 11.74 -22.41 15.25
C ALA A 99 10.57 -23.34 15.60
N LEU A 100 10.35 -23.62 16.89
CA LEU A 100 9.23 -24.44 17.36
C LEU A 100 7.88 -23.81 17.01
N VAL A 101 7.70 -22.52 17.30
CA VAL A 101 6.46 -21.78 17.01
C VAL A 101 6.22 -21.67 15.49
N VAL A 102 7.24 -21.35 14.70
CA VAL A 102 7.14 -21.29 13.23
C VAL A 102 6.76 -22.64 12.64
N SER A 103 7.35 -23.73 13.16
CA SER A 103 7.03 -25.10 12.74
C SER A 103 5.60 -25.50 13.09
N PHE A 104 5.09 -25.05 14.25
CA PHE A 104 3.69 -25.19 14.62
C PHE A 104 2.78 -24.39 13.68
N GLN A 105 3.06 -23.09 13.48
CA GLN A 105 2.25 -22.20 12.63
C GLN A 105 2.15 -22.72 11.20
N SER A 106 3.25 -23.21 10.60
CA SER A 106 3.21 -23.76 9.24
C SER A 106 2.24 -24.94 9.11
N ARG A 107 2.19 -25.81 10.13
CA ARG A 107 1.28 -26.96 10.15
C ARG A 107 -0.15 -26.56 10.47
N PHE A 108 -0.32 -25.60 11.39
CA PHE A 108 -1.62 -25.02 11.72
C PHE A 108 -2.27 -24.37 10.49
N HIS A 109 -1.51 -23.57 9.74
CA HIS A 109 -1.97 -22.99 8.48
C HIS A 109 -2.22 -24.05 7.40
N ALA A 110 -1.39 -25.09 7.29
CA ALA A 110 -1.66 -26.20 6.37
C ALA A 110 -2.98 -26.94 6.72
N ALA A 111 -3.24 -27.20 8.01
CA ALA A 111 -4.48 -27.82 8.48
C ALA A 111 -5.71 -26.94 8.24
N SER A 112 -5.56 -25.61 8.24
CA SER A 112 -6.66 -24.67 7.91
C SER A 112 -7.18 -24.76 6.47
N SER A 113 -6.55 -25.57 5.61
CA SER A 113 -7.12 -25.92 4.30
C SER A 113 -8.23 -26.97 4.35
N ASP A 114 -8.34 -27.72 5.46
CA ASP A 114 -9.40 -28.70 5.69
C ASP A 114 -10.65 -28.01 6.28
N ALA A 115 -11.80 -28.21 5.62
CA ALA A 115 -13.08 -27.66 6.05
C ALA A 115 -13.51 -28.16 7.45
N THR A 116 -13.15 -29.39 7.82
CA THR A 116 -13.48 -29.94 9.15
C THR A 116 -12.67 -29.29 10.25
N PHE A 117 -11.37 -29.08 10.01
CA PHE A 117 -10.49 -28.36 10.93
C PHE A 117 -10.93 -26.89 11.07
N THR A 118 -11.30 -26.26 9.96
CA THR A 118 -11.83 -24.88 9.92
C THR A 118 -13.11 -24.76 10.75
N ALA A 119 -14.08 -25.67 10.57
CA ALA A 119 -15.32 -25.66 11.35
C ALA A 119 -15.09 -25.90 12.85
N ALA A 120 -14.13 -26.76 13.22
CA ALA A 120 -13.74 -26.94 14.62
C ALA A 120 -13.04 -25.69 15.17
N MET A 121 -12.25 -25.00 14.36
CA MET A 121 -11.62 -23.72 14.73
C MET A 121 -12.66 -22.62 14.97
N ASP A 122 -13.70 -22.53 14.13
CA ASP A 122 -14.82 -21.58 14.30
C ASP A 122 -15.54 -21.76 15.63
N SER A 123 -15.52 -22.97 16.20
CA SER A 123 -16.13 -23.26 17.50
C SER A 123 -15.27 -22.83 18.70
N LEU A 124 -13.99 -22.50 18.48
CA LEU A 124 -13.06 -22.05 19.51
C LEU A 124 -13.24 -20.54 19.72
N GLN A 125 -13.94 -20.18 20.79
CA GLN A 125 -14.12 -18.80 21.20
C GLN A 125 -12.96 -18.35 22.10
N SER A 126 -12.38 -17.19 21.78
CA SER A 126 -11.39 -16.54 22.66
C SER A 126 -12.02 -16.18 24.00
N VAL A 127 -11.32 -16.48 25.09
CA VAL A 127 -11.75 -16.18 26.45
C VAL A 127 -10.57 -15.64 27.26
N ASN A 128 -10.83 -14.58 28.04
CA ASN A 128 -9.91 -14.12 29.07
C ASN A 128 -10.15 -14.92 30.36
N VAL A 129 -9.12 -15.63 30.81
CA VAL A 129 -9.15 -16.44 32.03
C VAL A 129 -8.42 -15.67 33.12
N GLU A 130 -9.07 -15.45 34.26
CA GLU A 130 -8.41 -14.92 35.45
C GLU A 130 -7.53 -16.02 36.07
N VAL A 131 -6.25 -15.72 36.23
CA VAL A 131 -5.23 -16.68 36.65
C VAL A 131 -4.63 -16.29 38.00
N VAL A 132 -4.41 -17.32 38.81
CA VAL A 132 -3.72 -17.25 40.09
C VAL A 132 -2.61 -18.29 40.04
N PRO A 133 -1.35 -17.88 39.84
CA PRO A 133 -0.23 -18.79 39.87
C PRO A 133 -0.22 -19.69 41.11
N PRO A 134 0.36 -20.89 40.99
CA PRO A 134 0.58 -21.77 42.12
C PRO A 134 1.28 -21.04 43.26
N HIS A 135 0.89 -21.36 44.50
CA HIS A 135 1.36 -20.72 45.73
C HIS A 135 0.93 -19.26 45.97
N TRP A 136 0.21 -18.62 45.04
CA TRP A 136 -0.28 -17.26 45.26
C TRP A 136 -1.65 -17.26 45.98
N GLY A 137 -2.50 -18.26 45.77
CA GLY A 137 -3.90 -18.27 46.24
C GLY A 137 -4.18 -18.55 47.74
N ALA A 138 -3.44 -17.99 48.70
CA ALA A 138 -3.73 -18.17 50.13
C ALA A 138 -4.60 -17.02 50.71
N ASP A 139 -5.56 -17.35 51.59
CA ASP A 139 -6.56 -16.42 52.18
C ASP A 139 -5.95 -15.24 52.96
N SER A 140 -4.69 -15.34 53.37
CA SER A 140 -4.00 -14.33 54.18
C SER A 140 -3.11 -13.37 53.38
N ILE A 141 -3.22 -13.37 52.05
CA ILE A 141 -2.36 -12.59 51.15
C ILE A 141 -3.11 -11.38 50.60
N VAL A 142 -2.48 -10.22 50.70
CA VAL A 142 -2.93 -8.96 50.08
C VAL A 142 -1.91 -8.54 49.04
N TYR A 143 -2.38 -8.11 47.87
CA TYR A 143 -1.54 -7.81 46.71
C TYR A 143 -1.46 -6.31 46.41
N TYR A 144 -0.34 -5.88 45.84
CA TYR A 144 0.02 -4.50 45.54
C TYR A 144 0.56 -4.34 44.11
N GLY A 145 0.42 -5.31 43.22
CA GLY A 145 0.68 -5.18 41.78
C GLY A 145 1.70 -6.17 41.25
N GLY A 146 1.54 -6.56 39.98
CA GLY A 146 2.57 -7.27 39.21
C GLY A 146 3.46 -6.33 38.39
N ASN A 147 3.18 -5.02 38.43
CA ASN A 147 3.91 -4.00 37.70
C ASN A 147 4.88 -3.22 38.63
N PRO A 148 6.21 -3.40 38.51
CA PRO A 148 7.20 -2.70 39.34
C PRO A 148 7.21 -1.19 39.07
N ILE A 149 6.79 -0.75 37.89
CA ILE A 149 6.71 0.67 37.49
C ILE A 149 5.64 1.40 38.32
N CYS A 150 4.57 0.69 38.68
CA CYS A 150 3.44 1.22 39.47
C CYS A 150 3.57 1.04 40.98
N ALA A 151 4.66 0.40 41.43
CA ALA A 151 4.94 0.14 42.84
C ALA A 151 4.77 1.37 43.78
N PRO A 152 5.12 2.62 43.38
CA PRO A 152 4.98 3.80 44.25
C PRO A 152 3.55 4.26 44.55
N VAL A 153 2.58 3.83 43.75
CA VAL A 153 1.18 4.30 43.83
C VAL A 153 0.18 3.15 44.04
N ALA A 154 0.66 1.91 44.03
CA ALA A 154 -0.20 0.75 44.09
C ALA A 154 -0.88 0.56 45.46
N LEU A 155 -2.16 0.23 45.42
CA LEU A 155 -3.01 0.02 46.59
C LEU A 155 -3.23 -1.47 46.86
N ALA A 156 -3.58 -1.79 48.11
CA ALA A 156 -3.92 -3.15 48.53
C ALA A 156 -5.16 -3.69 47.81
N ARG A 157 -5.07 -4.90 47.25
CA ARG A 157 -6.18 -5.65 46.63
C ARG A 157 -6.22 -7.09 47.12
N SER A 158 -7.41 -7.69 47.03
CA SER A 158 -7.67 -9.11 47.38
C SER A 158 -7.44 -10.09 46.24
N PHE A 159 -7.06 -9.60 45.05
CA PHE A 159 -6.87 -10.40 43.85
C PHE A 159 -5.48 -10.13 43.25
N VAL A 160 -4.94 -11.13 42.56
CA VAL A 160 -3.69 -11.03 41.82
C VAL A 160 -3.87 -10.08 40.65
N GLN A 161 -2.89 -9.20 40.41
CA GLN A 161 -2.99 -8.15 39.39
C GLN A 161 -2.09 -8.42 38.19
N MET A 162 -2.45 -7.81 37.06
CA MET A 162 -1.71 -7.89 35.79
C MET A 162 -0.20 -7.63 35.95
N PRO A 163 0.63 -8.27 35.10
CA PRO A 163 2.06 -8.00 35.03
C PRO A 163 2.32 -6.58 34.49
N PHE A 164 3.60 -6.21 34.40
CA PHE A 164 3.95 -4.87 33.93
C PHE A 164 3.57 -4.64 32.47
N SER A 165 3.15 -3.43 32.16
CA SER A 165 3.04 -2.94 30.79
C SER A 165 3.77 -1.62 30.67
N PHE A 166 4.48 -1.43 29.56
CA PHE A 166 5.15 -0.15 29.25
C PHE A 166 4.12 0.99 29.19
N ASP A 167 2.90 0.70 28.73
CA ASP A 167 1.86 1.69 28.53
C ASP A 167 0.94 1.91 29.74
N ASP A 168 1.17 1.21 30.85
CA ASP A 168 0.35 1.32 32.05
C ASP A 168 0.51 2.70 32.71
N THR A 169 -0.59 3.42 32.94
CA THR A 169 -0.58 4.73 33.62
C THR A 169 -0.64 4.63 35.14
N CYS A 170 -0.70 3.42 35.69
CA CYS A 170 -0.83 3.13 37.12
C CYS A 170 -2.09 3.71 37.78
N GLN A 171 -3.13 3.99 37.00
CA GLN A 171 -4.41 4.53 37.50
C GLN A 171 -5.41 3.44 37.88
N THR A 172 -5.30 2.25 37.28
CA THR A 172 -6.20 1.12 37.51
C THR A 172 -5.41 -0.11 37.92
N GLN A 173 -5.99 -0.93 38.78
CA GLN A 173 -5.43 -2.22 39.19
C GLN A 173 -6.41 -3.31 38.77
N ALA A 174 -6.13 -3.95 37.63
CA ALA A 174 -6.95 -5.00 37.04
C ALA A 174 -6.52 -6.40 37.52
N PRO A 175 -7.44 -7.37 37.63
CA PRO A 175 -7.11 -8.76 37.91
C PRO A 175 -6.20 -9.36 36.85
N PHE A 176 -5.32 -10.30 37.23
CA PHE A 176 -4.43 -10.97 36.30
C PHE A 176 -5.22 -11.90 35.38
N GLN A 177 -5.35 -11.52 34.11
CA GLN A 177 -6.05 -12.27 33.09
C GLN A 177 -5.10 -12.63 31.94
N MET A 178 -5.31 -13.82 31.38
CA MET A 178 -4.62 -14.28 30.18
C MET A 178 -5.65 -14.67 29.12
N ALA A 179 -5.46 -14.14 27.91
CA ALA A 179 -6.29 -14.47 26.77
C ALA A 179 -5.92 -15.87 26.24
N LEU A 180 -6.90 -16.75 26.14
CA LEU A 180 -6.79 -18.06 25.52
C LEU A 180 -7.45 -18.01 24.14
N ASP A 181 -6.71 -17.56 23.14
CA ASP A 181 -7.15 -17.46 21.75
C ASP A 181 -6.36 -18.37 20.80
N ALA A 182 -6.95 -18.65 19.64
CA ALA A 182 -6.28 -19.39 18.59
C ALA A 182 -5.29 -18.50 17.84
N PRO A 183 -4.11 -19.02 17.44
CA PRO A 183 -3.70 -20.42 17.58
C PRO A 183 -2.91 -20.71 18.87
N GLY A 184 -2.66 -19.71 19.73
CA GLY A 184 -1.81 -19.82 20.92
C GLY A 184 -2.29 -20.86 21.94
N VAL A 185 -3.59 -20.95 22.21
CA VAL A 185 -4.13 -21.96 23.13
C VAL A 185 -3.97 -23.39 22.59
N VAL A 186 -4.02 -23.58 21.26
CA VAL A 186 -3.81 -24.90 20.64
C VAL A 186 -2.35 -25.32 20.76
N PHE A 187 -1.42 -24.36 20.56
CA PHE A 187 0.00 -24.57 20.80
C PHE A 187 0.29 -24.95 22.25
N ALA A 188 -0.27 -24.20 23.21
CA ALA A 188 -0.05 -24.46 24.62
C ALA A 188 -0.68 -25.78 25.09
N THR A 189 -1.87 -26.13 24.59
CA THR A 189 -2.55 -27.41 24.89
C THR A 189 -1.70 -28.60 24.45
N LEU A 190 -1.04 -28.50 23.29
CA LEU A 190 -0.11 -29.51 22.79
C LEU A 190 1.10 -29.67 23.71
N LEU A 191 1.75 -28.57 24.08
CA LEU A 191 3.01 -28.61 24.85
C LEU A 191 2.82 -28.90 26.33
N ALA A 192 1.71 -28.48 26.92
CA ALA A 192 1.31 -28.85 28.29
C ALA A 192 0.77 -30.29 28.38
N ASN A 193 0.67 -31.01 27.25
CA ASN A 193 0.09 -32.34 27.13
C ASN A 193 -1.35 -32.42 27.73
N ALA A 194 -2.14 -31.37 27.53
CA ALA A 194 -3.51 -31.25 28.02
C ALA A 194 -4.52 -31.87 27.02
N SER A 195 -4.37 -33.16 26.74
CA SER A 195 -5.13 -33.86 25.68
C SER A 195 -6.31 -34.70 26.20
N THR A 196 -6.32 -35.03 27.49
CA THR A 196 -7.36 -35.84 28.15
C THR A 196 -8.17 -35.01 29.14
N PRO A 197 -9.43 -35.40 29.48
CA PRO A 197 -10.27 -34.63 30.41
C PRO A 197 -9.63 -34.33 31.76
N ASP A 198 -8.86 -35.27 32.34
CA ASP A 198 -8.20 -35.05 33.62
C ASP A 198 -7.07 -34.02 33.48
N THR A 199 -6.26 -34.14 32.42
CA THR A 199 -5.16 -33.21 32.14
C THR A 199 -5.63 -31.82 31.73
N THR A 200 -6.81 -31.67 31.11
CA THR A 200 -7.36 -30.35 30.79
C THR A 200 -7.87 -29.63 32.03
N VAL A 201 -8.44 -30.37 32.99
CA VAL A 201 -8.82 -29.82 34.30
C VAL A 201 -7.58 -29.41 35.09
N GLU A 202 -6.54 -30.25 35.11
CA GLU A 202 -5.26 -29.95 35.76
C GLU A 202 -4.60 -28.70 35.15
N ALA A 203 -4.54 -28.59 33.83
CA ALA A 203 -4.01 -27.44 33.11
C ALA A 203 -4.74 -26.12 33.39
N CYS A 204 -6.02 -26.20 33.77
CA CYS A 204 -6.85 -25.04 34.15
C CYS A 204 -6.89 -24.80 35.66
N SER A 205 -6.14 -25.56 36.47
CA SER A 205 -6.21 -25.46 37.94
C SER A 205 -5.67 -24.14 38.51
N SER A 206 -4.78 -23.46 37.78
CA SER A 206 -4.34 -22.09 38.10
C SER A 206 -5.32 -20.99 37.68
N SER A 207 -6.53 -21.34 37.24
CA SER A 207 -7.59 -20.34 37.01
C SER A 207 -8.45 -20.13 38.26
N THR A 208 -9.10 -18.98 38.38
CA THR A 208 -10.05 -18.75 39.48
C THR A 208 -11.30 -19.63 39.31
N ALA A 209 -12.02 -19.85 40.42
CA ALA A 209 -13.27 -20.60 40.40
C ALA A 209 -14.31 -20.03 39.41
N ALA A 210 -14.27 -18.71 39.16
CA ALA A 210 -15.14 -18.05 38.19
C ALA A 210 -14.75 -18.36 36.73
N SER A 211 -13.47 -18.53 36.43
CA SER A 211 -12.97 -18.76 35.07
C SER A 211 -12.74 -20.24 34.72
N MET A 212 -12.74 -21.14 35.70
CA MET A 212 -12.42 -22.56 35.52
C MET A 212 -13.26 -23.26 34.45
N ALA A 213 -14.59 -23.08 34.47
CA ALA A 213 -15.48 -23.72 33.49
C ALA A 213 -15.20 -23.27 32.05
N SER A 214 -14.91 -21.98 31.87
CA SER A 214 -14.58 -21.41 30.55
C SER A 214 -13.20 -21.85 30.07
N CYS A 215 -12.21 -21.91 30.97
CA CYS A 215 -10.87 -22.44 30.66
C CYS A 215 -10.95 -23.88 30.16
N VAL A 216 -11.59 -24.77 30.93
CA VAL A 216 -11.71 -26.20 30.58
C VAL A 216 -12.43 -26.36 29.24
N LYS A 217 -13.48 -25.57 28.98
CA LYS A 217 -14.19 -25.59 27.70
C LYS A 217 -13.27 -25.24 26.53
N VAL A 218 -12.53 -24.13 26.60
CA VAL A 218 -11.64 -23.69 25.51
C VAL A 218 -10.49 -24.67 25.28
N VAL A 219 -9.86 -25.17 26.35
CA VAL A 219 -8.76 -26.14 26.26
C VAL A 219 -9.26 -27.49 25.70
N THR A 220 -10.46 -27.92 26.06
CA THR A 220 -11.06 -29.14 25.48
C THR A 220 -11.32 -29.00 23.98
N THR A 221 -11.83 -27.85 23.53
CA THR A 221 -11.99 -27.56 22.09
C THR A 221 -10.63 -27.50 21.38
N ALA A 222 -9.61 -26.90 22.02
CA ALA A 222 -8.25 -26.85 21.51
C ALA A 222 -7.61 -28.25 21.40
N ALA A 223 -7.85 -29.13 22.37
CA ALA A 223 -7.39 -30.51 22.36
C ALA A 223 -8.00 -31.32 21.20
N ALA A 224 -9.28 -31.09 20.87
CA ALA A 224 -9.93 -31.76 19.74
C ALA A 224 -9.28 -31.41 18.39
N LEU A 225 -8.79 -30.17 18.24
CA LEU A 225 -8.07 -29.71 17.04
C LEU A 225 -6.71 -30.39 16.84
N LEU A 226 -6.10 -30.93 17.90
CA LEU A 226 -4.81 -31.63 17.80
C LEU A 226 -4.88 -32.87 16.91
N SER A 227 -6.04 -33.53 16.82
CA SER A 227 -6.24 -34.72 15.98
C SER A 227 -6.07 -34.44 14.47
N GLY A 228 -6.37 -33.21 14.02
CA GLY A 228 -6.22 -32.79 12.63
C GLY A 228 -4.82 -32.27 12.29
N LEU A 229 -3.98 -32.02 13.30
CA LEU A 229 -2.61 -31.60 13.13
C LEU A 229 -1.72 -32.85 13.03
N VAL A 230 -1.22 -33.16 11.82
CA VAL A 230 -0.21 -34.22 11.65
C VAL A 230 1.11 -33.78 12.30
N MET A 231 1.24 -34.02 13.61
CA MET A 231 2.38 -33.59 14.41
C MET A 231 3.37 -34.72 14.63
N THR A 232 4.63 -34.46 14.28
CA THR A 232 5.80 -35.24 14.72
C THR A 232 6.75 -34.28 15.43
N PHE A 233 6.37 -33.83 16.62
CA PHE A 233 7.32 -33.21 17.53
C PHE A 233 7.93 -34.30 18.40
N GLN A 234 9.25 -34.39 18.44
CA GLN A 234 9.91 -35.28 19.40
C GLN A 234 9.79 -34.63 20.79
N ALA A 235 9.43 -35.42 21.81
CA ALA A 235 9.32 -34.91 23.18
C ALA A 235 10.66 -34.32 23.68
N ASP A 236 11.78 -34.85 23.19
CA ASP A 236 13.14 -34.37 23.46
C ASP A 236 13.36 -32.93 22.97
N ASP A 237 12.76 -32.54 21.83
CA ASP A 237 12.87 -31.18 21.30
C ASP A 237 12.16 -30.18 22.22
N ILE A 238 10.97 -30.52 22.71
CA ILE A 238 10.17 -29.66 23.61
C ILE A 238 10.89 -29.49 24.95
N GLY A 239 11.41 -30.59 25.52
CA GLY A 239 12.17 -30.55 26.77
C GLY A 239 13.43 -29.69 26.66
N SER A 240 14.15 -29.77 25.54
CA SER A 240 15.35 -28.95 25.30
C SER A 240 15.04 -27.45 25.20
N VAL A 241 13.95 -27.09 24.50
CA VAL A 241 13.47 -25.70 24.39
C VAL A 241 13.03 -25.17 25.76
N GLY A 242 12.30 -25.98 26.53
CA GLY A 242 11.89 -25.63 27.89
C GLY A 242 13.08 -25.31 28.80
N GLN A 243 14.13 -26.15 28.77
CA GLN A 243 15.36 -25.92 29.54
C GLN A 243 16.12 -24.67 29.09
N GLU A 244 16.13 -24.35 27.79
CA GLU A 244 16.76 -23.11 27.29
C GLU A 244 16.01 -21.87 27.77
N VAL A 245 14.68 -21.88 27.70
CA VAL A 245 13.84 -20.78 28.19
C VAL A 245 13.93 -20.64 29.71
N GLN A 246 13.97 -21.75 30.45
CA GLN A 246 14.10 -21.72 31.91
C GLN A 246 15.40 -21.04 32.38
N LYS A 247 16.50 -21.15 31.60
CA LYS A 247 17.77 -20.46 31.90
C LYS A 247 17.69 -18.94 31.77
N LEU A 248 16.69 -18.41 31.06
CA LEU A 248 16.48 -16.97 30.95
C LEU A 248 15.80 -16.39 32.21
N ASP A 249 15.34 -17.25 33.13
CA ASP A 249 14.71 -16.89 34.40
C ASP A 249 13.62 -15.82 34.23
N ILE A 250 12.72 -16.06 33.26
CA ILE A 250 11.61 -15.15 32.97
C ILE A 250 10.52 -15.36 34.00
N LEU A 251 10.09 -14.27 34.65
CA LEU A 251 9.18 -14.29 35.77
C LEU A 251 7.92 -13.43 35.54
N PHE A 252 6.81 -13.88 36.11
CA PHE A 252 5.79 -12.97 36.62
C PHE A 252 6.02 -12.72 38.11
N ILE A 253 5.74 -11.49 38.55
CA ILE A 253 5.90 -11.10 39.95
C ILE A 253 4.59 -10.58 40.52
N GLN A 254 4.49 -10.59 41.85
CA GLN A 254 3.43 -9.93 42.57
C GLN A 254 3.97 -9.39 43.90
N MET A 255 3.81 -8.09 44.13
CA MET A 255 4.15 -7.47 45.40
C MET A 255 3.05 -7.78 46.41
N ALA A 256 3.38 -8.36 47.55
CA ALA A 256 2.37 -8.83 48.49
C ALA A 256 2.76 -8.65 49.95
N THR A 257 1.76 -8.71 50.82
CA THR A 257 1.95 -8.85 52.27
C THR A 257 1.19 -10.07 52.75
N ILE A 258 1.90 -10.97 53.44
CA ILE A 258 1.34 -12.16 54.08
C ILE A 258 1.06 -11.84 55.54
N ASN A 259 -0.12 -12.20 56.04
CA ASN A 259 -0.52 -12.03 57.45
C ASN A 259 -0.33 -10.58 57.95
N ALA A 260 -0.56 -9.59 57.08
CA ALA A 260 -0.42 -8.14 57.32
C ALA A 260 0.96 -7.66 57.82
N THR A 261 1.95 -8.54 57.94
CA THR A 261 3.22 -8.26 58.64
C THR A 261 4.45 -8.57 57.79
N LYS A 262 4.36 -9.55 56.88
CA LYS A 262 5.48 -9.99 56.05
C LYS A 262 5.32 -9.51 54.62
N ASN A 263 6.03 -8.45 54.26
CA ASN A 263 6.15 -8.01 52.86
C ASN A 263 7.03 -9.00 52.09
N VAL A 264 6.52 -9.51 50.97
CA VAL A 264 7.17 -10.50 50.13
C VAL A 264 6.97 -10.16 48.65
N LEU A 265 7.96 -10.53 47.83
CA LEU A 265 7.81 -10.54 46.38
C LEU A 265 7.49 -11.98 45.99
N LEU A 266 6.26 -12.23 45.54
CA LEU A 266 5.89 -13.51 44.97
C LEU A 266 6.42 -13.57 43.54
N THR A 267 6.92 -14.72 43.14
CA THR A 267 7.48 -14.97 41.81
C THR A 267 6.86 -16.23 41.23
N GLN A 268 6.70 -16.26 39.91
CA GLN A 268 6.24 -17.40 39.13
C GLN A 268 7.08 -17.48 37.87
N GLN A 269 7.81 -18.57 37.67
CA GLN A 269 8.53 -18.81 36.42
C GLN A 269 7.55 -19.10 35.28
N ILE A 270 7.86 -18.61 34.07
CA ILE A 270 7.05 -18.87 32.86
C ILE A 270 7.05 -20.37 32.52
N VAL A 271 8.22 -21.01 32.59
CA VAL A 271 8.38 -22.46 32.45
C VAL A 271 9.17 -22.96 33.64
N GLY A 272 8.63 -23.96 34.34
CA GLY A 272 9.25 -24.58 35.51
C GLY A 272 8.73 -26.01 35.69
N ASP A 273 8.81 -26.52 36.92
CA ASP A 273 8.38 -27.90 37.24
C ASP A 273 6.88 -27.99 37.62
N ASP A 274 6.13 -26.88 37.52
CA ASP A 274 4.73 -26.81 37.97
C ASP A 274 3.73 -27.04 36.83
N ARG A 275 3.22 -28.27 36.78
CA ARG A 275 2.25 -28.70 35.76
C ARG A 275 0.94 -27.92 35.77
N ALA A 276 0.56 -27.30 36.90
CA ALA A 276 -0.64 -26.48 36.98
C ALA A 276 -0.50 -25.17 36.19
N TRP A 277 0.74 -24.69 35.99
CA TRP A 277 1.04 -23.44 35.31
C TRP A 277 1.45 -23.62 33.83
N ASP A 278 1.89 -24.81 33.43
CA ASP A 278 2.45 -25.08 32.10
C ASP A 278 1.62 -24.55 30.93
N LEU A 279 0.29 -24.70 30.98
CA LEU A 279 -0.60 -24.19 29.93
C LEU A 279 -0.44 -22.67 29.75
N PHE A 280 -0.52 -21.91 30.84
CA PHE A 280 -0.41 -20.45 30.81
C PHE A 280 1.01 -20.01 30.45
N GLY A 281 2.02 -20.74 30.95
CA GLY A 281 3.41 -20.55 30.57
C GLY A 281 3.63 -20.64 29.05
N TRP A 282 3.15 -21.71 28.42
CA TRP A 282 3.28 -21.89 26.97
C TRP A 282 2.45 -20.91 26.14
N VAL A 283 1.28 -20.46 26.62
CA VAL A 283 0.54 -19.35 26.00
C VAL A 283 1.39 -18.07 26.02
N ALA A 284 1.99 -17.75 27.16
CA ALA A 284 2.80 -16.55 27.31
C ALA A 284 4.05 -16.57 26.42
N LEU A 285 4.68 -17.74 26.25
CA LEU A 285 5.80 -17.92 25.31
C LEU A 285 5.38 -17.84 23.84
N TYR A 286 4.20 -18.36 23.49
CA TYR A 286 3.66 -18.19 22.15
C TYR A 286 3.44 -16.69 21.84
N ASP A 287 2.82 -15.96 22.77
CA ASP A 287 2.62 -14.52 22.67
C ASP A 287 3.94 -13.75 22.55
N TRP A 288 4.98 -14.17 23.25
CA TRP A 288 6.31 -13.56 23.16
C TRP A 288 6.94 -13.73 21.77
N VAL A 289 6.85 -14.92 21.18
CA VAL A 289 7.32 -15.13 19.79
C VAL A 289 6.45 -14.37 18.79
N HIS A 290 5.14 -14.28 19.04
CA HIS A 290 4.24 -13.53 18.18
C HIS A 290 4.42 -12.00 18.27
N GLY A 291 5.09 -11.52 19.34
CA GLY A 291 5.33 -10.10 19.58
C GLY A 291 4.17 -9.37 20.27
N THR A 292 3.20 -10.11 20.81
CA THR A 292 2.11 -9.54 21.64
C THR A 292 2.50 -9.46 23.12
N ARG A 293 3.56 -10.16 23.53
CA ARG A 293 4.23 -9.95 24.82
C ARG A 293 5.71 -9.65 24.59
N GLU A 294 6.29 -8.92 25.51
CA GLU A 294 7.69 -8.53 25.49
C GLU A 294 8.36 -8.99 26.79
N VAL A 295 9.67 -9.22 26.75
CA VAL A 295 10.45 -9.60 27.92
C VAL A 295 11.54 -8.55 28.13
N PHE A 296 11.59 -8.00 29.34
CA PHE A 296 12.57 -7.00 29.72
C PHE A 296 13.30 -7.44 30.96
N THR A 297 14.62 -7.26 30.96
CA THR A 297 15.43 -7.34 32.17
C THR A 297 15.53 -5.95 32.77
N PHE A 298 15.03 -5.79 33.98
CA PHE A 298 15.20 -4.59 34.80
C PHE A 298 16.41 -4.82 35.70
N GLU A 299 17.47 -4.07 35.46
CA GLU A 299 18.71 -4.11 36.24
C GLU A 299 18.83 -2.81 37.04
N GLY A 300 19.02 -2.93 38.34
CA GLY A 300 19.34 -1.79 39.18
C GLY A 300 20.45 -2.13 40.17
N ASP A 301 20.82 -1.15 41.00
CA ASP A 301 21.96 -1.26 41.92
C ASP A 301 21.89 -2.44 42.91
N ALA A 302 20.69 -2.94 43.23
CA ALA A 302 20.50 -4.03 44.19
C ALA A 302 20.37 -5.41 43.55
N GLY A 303 20.05 -5.49 42.26
CA GLY A 303 19.78 -6.75 41.58
C GLY A 303 19.05 -6.57 40.25
N SER A 304 18.72 -7.71 39.62
CA SER A 304 18.06 -7.76 38.32
C SER A 304 16.84 -8.66 38.35
N LEU A 305 15.80 -8.30 37.60
CA LEU A 305 14.61 -9.12 37.39
C LEU A 305 14.28 -9.18 35.89
N THR A 306 14.21 -10.39 35.33
CA THR A 306 13.74 -10.62 33.96
C THR A 306 12.25 -10.90 33.97
N LEU A 307 11.47 -9.95 33.48
CA LEU A 307 10.02 -9.95 33.61
C LEU A 307 9.37 -10.04 32.22
N MET A 308 8.27 -10.80 32.14
CA MET A 308 7.40 -10.78 30.97
C MET A 308 6.29 -9.74 31.13
N SER A 309 6.07 -8.95 30.07
CA SER A 309 5.06 -7.91 30.05
C SER A 309 3.65 -8.48 30.00
N ASP A 310 2.67 -7.62 30.20
CA ASP A 310 1.31 -7.86 29.77
C ASP A 310 1.22 -8.04 28.25
N ARG A 311 0.14 -8.67 27.80
CA ARG A 311 -0.22 -8.79 26.39
C ARG A 311 -0.69 -7.43 25.87
N SER A 312 0.00 -6.93 24.86
CA SER A 312 -0.41 -5.78 24.05
C SER A 312 -1.05 -6.27 22.76
N ASP A 313 -2.31 -5.89 22.55
CA ASP A 313 -3.01 -6.21 21.32
C ASP A 313 -2.48 -5.39 20.14
N ASN A 314 -2.53 -5.99 18.96
CA ASN A 314 -2.13 -5.33 17.72
C ASN A 314 -3.01 -4.12 17.46
N ILE A 315 -2.40 -2.95 17.29
CA ILE A 315 -3.12 -1.73 16.93
C ILE A 315 -3.44 -1.80 15.43
N PRO A 316 -4.73 -1.85 15.03
CA PRO A 316 -5.08 -1.87 13.63
C PRO A 316 -4.77 -0.50 13.01
N VAL A 317 -3.79 -0.45 12.11
CA VAL A 317 -3.48 0.77 11.34
C VAL A 317 -3.96 0.61 9.91
N ALA A 318 -4.73 1.58 9.43
CA ALA A 318 -5.21 1.61 8.05
C ALA A 318 -4.23 2.37 7.16
N ALA A 319 -3.91 1.79 6.00
CA ALA A 319 -3.13 2.48 4.97
C ALA A 319 -3.93 3.67 4.42
N ASN A 320 -3.26 4.79 4.18
CA ASN A 320 -3.90 5.97 3.61
C ASN A 320 -4.10 5.79 2.10
N ALA A 321 -5.36 5.70 1.68
CA ALA A 321 -5.73 5.53 0.27
C ALA A 321 -5.25 6.68 -0.64
N LEU A 322 -4.95 7.87 -0.08
CA LEU A 322 -4.43 9.02 -0.82
C LEU A 322 -2.95 8.86 -1.21
N GLU A 323 -2.20 7.95 -0.57
CA GLU A 323 -0.79 7.70 -0.91
C GLU A 323 -0.61 6.86 -2.19
N LEU A 324 -1.71 6.26 -2.70
CA LEU A 324 -1.71 5.57 -3.99
C LEU A 324 -2.23 6.52 -5.09
N PRO A 325 -1.35 7.08 -5.94
CA PRO A 325 -1.76 8.02 -6.98
C PRO A 325 -2.63 7.32 -8.03
N LYS A 326 -3.85 7.83 -8.24
CA LYS A 326 -4.79 7.34 -9.28
C LYS A 326 -4.78 8.19 -10.55
N THR A 327 -4.03 9.28 -10.57
CA THR A 327 -4.06 10.32 -11.63
C THR A 327 -3.69 9.75 -13.01
N ALA A 328 -2.56 9.06 -13.14
CA ALA A 328 -2.14 8.44 -14.40
C ALA A 328 -3.14 7.40 -14.92
N CYS A 329 -3.67 6.55 -14.02
CA CYS A 329 -4.70 5.57 -14.35
C CYS A 329 -5.97 6.22 -14.88
N LEU A 330 -6.37 7.37 -14.31
CA LEU A 330 -7.54 8.12 -14.74
C LEU A 330 -7.36 8.71 -16.14
N TYR A 331 -6.17 9.21 -16.48
CA TYR A 331 -5.87 9.65 -17.85
C TYR A 331 -5.95 8.50 -18.86
N PHE A 332 -5.33 7.35 -18.57
CA PHE A 332 -5.41 6.17 -19.45
C PHE A 332 -6.85 5.67 -19.61
N TRP A 333 -7.58 5.58 -18.50
CA TRP A 333 -8.99 5.19 -18.52
C TRP A 333 -9.85 6.14 -19.34
N THR A 334 -9.66 7.45 -19.18
CA THR A 334 -10.41 8.47 -19.95
C THR A 334 -10.10 8.39 -21.44
N ALA A 335 -8.83 8.18 -21.81
CA ALA A 335 -8.42 8.01 -23.21
C ALA A 335 -9.05 6.74 -23.82
N VAL A 336 -9.01 5.61 -23.12
CA VAL A 336 -9.64 4.36 -23.57
C VAL A 336 -11.15 4.51 -23.70
N LEU A 337 -11.81 5.14 -22.72
CA LEU A 337 -13.24 5.42 -22.73
C LEU A 337 -13.63 6.26 -23.94
N TRP A 338 -12.88 7.34 -24.21
CA TRP A 338 -13.11 8.22 -25.35
C TRP A 338 -13.06 7.46 -26.68
N VAL A 339 -12.05 6.60 -26.85
CA VAL A 339 -11.92 5.73 -28.04
C VAL A 339 -13.12 4.79 -28.17
N SER A 340 -13.58 4.17 -27.07
CA SER A 340 -14.75 3.29 -27.08
C SER A 340 -16.03 4.03 -27.46
N VAL A 341 -16.28 5.20 -26.85
CA VAL A 341 -17.48 6.02 -27.13
C VAL A 341 -17.52 6.42 -28.60
N LEU A 342 -16.40 6.88 -29.16
CA LEU A 342 -16.34 7.25 -30.57
C LEU A 342 -16.54 6.05 -31.50
N ALA A 343 -16.01 4.87 -31.14
CA ALA A 343 -16.23 3.63 -31.88
C ALA A 343 -17.71 3.24 -31.92
N VAL A 344 -18.43 3.39 -30.80
CA VAL A 344 -19.87 3.17 -30.72
C VAL A 344 -20.60 4.16 -31.61
N ILE A 345 -20.31 5.47 -31.52
CA ILE A 345 -20.95 6.52 -32.34
C ILE A 345 -20.79 6.20 -33.83
N VAL A 346 -19.57 5.89 -34.29
CA VAL A 346 -19.34 5.58 -35.70
C VAL A 346 -20.02 4.27 -36.09
N SER A 347 -19.98 3.23 -35.26
CA SER A 347 -20.68 1.97 -35.53
C SER A 347 -22.19 2.16 -35.65
N THR A 348 -22.80 3.00 -34.81
CA THR A 348 -24.21 3.39 -34.93
C THR A 348 -24.48 4.11 -36.26
N LEU A 349 -23.60 5.03 -36.68
CA LEU A 349 -23.71 5.66 -37.99
C LEU A 349 -23.64 4.63 -39.12
N LEU A 350 -22.76 3.63 -39.04
CA LEU A 350 -22.69 2.55 -40.04
C LEU A 350 -24.04 1.82 -40.17
N VAL A 351 -24.69 1.50 -39.04
CA VAL A 351 -26.01 0.84 -39.03
C VAL A 351 -27.10 1.73 -39.62
N VAL A 352 -27.11 3.03 -39.29
CA VAL A 352 -28.07 4.00 -39.84
C VAL A 352 -27.92 4.13 -41.36
N TYR A 353 -26.69 4.26 -41.87
CA TYR A 353 -26.45 4.31 -43.31
C TYR A 353 -26.70 2.97 -44.00
N ALA A 354 -26.37 1.84 -43.37
CA ALA A 354 -26.68 0.52 -43.91
C ALA A 354 -28.19 0.31 -44.06
N THR A 355 -28.98 0.67 -43.06
CA THR A 355 -30.45 0.57 -43.09
C THR A 355 -31.08 1.54 -44.10
N ALA A 356 -30.63 2.80 -44.12
CA ALA A 356 -31.09 3.80 -45.09
C ALA A 356 -30.83 3.38 -46.56
N HIS A 357 -29.75 2.63 -46.80
CA HIS A 357 -29.38 2.11 -48.11
C HIS A 357 -29.77 0.62 -48.34
N LYS A 358 -30.70 0.08 -47.53
CA LYS A 358 -31.26 -1.29 -47.67
C LYS A 358 -30.21 -2.42 -47.65
N PHE A 359 -29.19 -2.29 -46.81
CA PHE A 359 -28.09 -3.26 -46.63
C PHE A 359 -27.34 -3.64 -47.91
N GLN A 360 -27.38 -2.80 -48.96
CA GLN A 360 -26.59 -2.99 -50.18
C GLN A 360 -25.15 -2.50 -49.97
N ILE A 361 -24.42 -3.19 -49.09
CA ILE A 361 -23.07 -2.81 -48.64
C ILE A 361 -22.02 -3.83 -49.06
N GLU A 362 -20.78 -3.37 -49.23
CA GLU A 362 -19.62 -4.23 -49.46
C GLU A 362 -19.13 -4.81 -48.13
N GLY A 363 -19.74 -5.92 -47.70
CA GLY A 363 -19.48 -6.52 -46.39
C GLY A 363 -18.03 -6.90 -46.12
N ARG A 364 -17.21 -7.12 -47.17
CA ARG A 364 -15.77 -7.38 -47.04
C ARG A 364 -15.02 -6.23 -46.36
N ASN A 365 -15.45 -4.99 -46.61
CA ASN A 365 -14.82 -3.81 -46.03
C ASN A 365 -15.03 -3.73 -44.51
N LEU A 366 -16.10 -4.34 -43.97
CA LEU A 366 -16.37 -4.35 -42.53
C LEU A 366 -15.30 -5.09 -41.72
N PHE A 367 -14.65 -6.11 -42.28
CA PHE A 367 -13.54 -6.81 -41.60
C PHE A 367 -12.30 -5.94 -41.40
N HIS A 368 -12.19 -4.84 -42.16
CA HIS A 368 -11.12 -3.86 -42.02
C HIS A 368 -11.52 -2.64 -41.18
N PHE A 369 -12.69 -2.69 -40.51
CA PHE A 369 -13.21 -1.58 -39.70
C PHE A 369 -12.18 -1.03 -38.73
N ASN A 370 -11.64 -1.85 -37.83
CA ASN A 370 -10.70 -1.40 -36.81
C ASN A 370 -9.46 -0.70 -37.41
N ARG A 371 -8.99 -1.14 -38.59
CA ARG A 371 -7.81 -0.56 -39.25
C ARG A 371 -8.07 0.82 -39.85
N VAL A 372 -9.26 1.02 -40.44
CA VAL A 372 -9.59 2.29 -41.10
C VAL A 372 -10.22 3.28 -40.11
N PHE A 373 -11.16 2.84 -39.29
CA PHE A 373 -11.82 3.68 -38.30
C PHE A 373 -10.82 4.30 -37.32
N GLY A 374 -9.89 3.50 -36.80
CA GLY A 374 -8.91 3.99 -35.84
C GLY A 374 -8.06 5.14 -36.40
N SER A 375 -7.48 4.93 -37.59
CA SER A 375 -6.63 5.92 -38.23
C SER A 375 -7.38 7.21 -38.57
N VAL A 376 -8.62 7.09 -39.04
CA VAL A 376 -9.40 8.21 -39.59
C VAL A 376 -10.14 9.02 -38.53
N TRP A 377 -10.78 8.36 -37.55
CA TRP A 377 -11.69 9.02 -36.60
C TRP A 377 -11.03 9.37 -35.27
N ILE A 378 -10.01 8.62 -34.84
CA ILE A 378 -9.40 8.76 -33.52
C ILE A 378 -8.02 9.39 -33.60
N GLY A 379 -7.15 8.82 -34.46
CA GLY A 379 -5.76 9.20 -34.58
C GLY A 379 -4.79 8.27 -33.83
N ARG A 380 -3.57 8.17 -34.39
CA ARG A 380 -2.52 7.22 -33.96
C ARG A 380 -2.16 7.28 -32.48
N PRO A 381 -1.98 8.46 -31.83
CA PRO A 381 -1.54 8.51 -30.44
C PRO A 381 -2.54 7.88 -29.46
N LEU A 382 -3.83 8.14 -29.61
CA LEU A 382 -4.86 7.61 -28.72
C LEU A 382 -5.06 6.10 -28.91
N LEU A 383 -4.95 5.59 -30.14
CA LEU A 383 -4.95 4.14 -30.40
C LEU A 383 -3.73 3.46 -29.80
N PHE A 384 -2.56 4.07 -29.93
CA PHE A 384 -1.33 3.55 -29.34
C PHE A 384 -1.45 3.49 -27.81
N VAL A 385 -1.94 4.57 -27.19
CA VAL A 385 -2.24 4.61 -25.75
C VAL A 385 -3.22 3.50 -25.35
N ARG A 386 -4.27 3.27 -26.13
CA ARG A 386 -5.24 2.19 -25.88
C ARG A 386 -4.59 0.81 -25.94
N GLY A 387 -3.79 0.53 -26.98
CA GLY A 387 -3.08 -0.74 -27.11
C GLY A 387 -2.03 -0.96 -26.02
N VAL A 388 -1.28 0.08 -25.66
CA VAL A 388 -0.32 0.04 -24.56
C VAL A 388 -1.03 -0.16 -23.23
N THR A 389 -2.19 0.46 -23.00
CA THR A 389 -3.00 0.22 -21.80
C THR A 389 -3.36 -1.25 -21.65
N ALA A 390 -3.78 -1.92 -22.74
CA ALA A 390 -4.06 -3.34 -22.71
C ALA A 390 -2.80 -4.18 -22.39
N ILE A 391 -1.64 -3.84 -22.96
CA ILE A 391 -0.36 -4.49 -22.66
C ILE A 391 0.07 -4.29 -21.20
N ILE A 392 -0.10 -3.09 -20.65
CA ILE A 392 0.15 -2.79 -19.24
C ILE A 392 -0.73 -3.70 -18.38
N ILE A 393 -2.03 -3.77 -18.69
CA ILE A 393 -2.97 -4.60 -17.96
C ILE A 393 -2.63 -6.11 -18.09
N LEU A 394 -2.14 -6.60 -19.23
CA LEU A 394 -1.63 -7.98 -19.39
C LEU A 394 -0.30 -8.21 -18.67
N SER A 395 0.40 -7.13 -18.34
CA SER A 395 1.66 -7.18 -17.59
C SER A 395 1.47 -6.98 -16.09
N THR A 396 0.22 -6.85 -15.62
CA THR A 396 -0.15 -6.76 -14.21
C THR A 396 -1.00 -7.95 -13.77
N ALA A 397 -0.67 -8.47 -12.58
CA ALA A 397 -1.45 -9.53 -11.96
C ALA A 397 -2.70 -8.95 -11.29
N PRO A 398 -3.89 -9.50 -11.53
CA PRO A 398 -5.06 -9.18 -10.73
C PRO A 398 -4.90 -9.84 -9.36
N ALA A 399 -4.55 -9.05 -8.35
CA ALA A 399 -4.45 -9.54 -6.98
C ALA A 399 -5.80 -9.32 -6.29
N THR A 400 -6.44 -10.39 -5.82
CA THR A 400 -7.54 -10.25 -4.85
C THR A 400 -7.04 -10.67 -3.49
N ILE A 401 -7.39 -9.89 -2.47
CA ILE A 401 -7.17 -10.29 -1.09
C ILE A 401 -8.40 -11.09 -0.68
N SER A 402 -8.20 -12.36 -0.33
CA SER A 402 -9.22 -13.16 0.32
C SER A 402 -8.88 -13.25 1.80
N THR A 403 -9.82 -12.84 2.63
CA THR A 403 -9.77 -13.05 4.07
C THR A 403 -10.50 -14.36 4.34
N THR A 404 -9.80 -15.36 4.86
CA THR A 404 -10.51 -16.51 5.44
C THR A 404 -11.27 -16.03 6.69
N PRO A 405 -12.35 -16.71 7.12
CA PRO A 405 -13.08 -16.37 8.35
C PRO A 405 -12.18 -16.19 9.58
N HIS A 406 -10.99 -16.81 9.59
CA HIS A 406 -10.02 -16.81 10.69
C HIS A 406 -8.88 -15.80 10.56
N HIS A 407 -9.15 -14.62 9.99
CA HIS A 407 -8.21 -13.48 9.95
C HIS A 407 -6.89 -13.69 9.19
N VAL A 408 -6.70 -14.80 8.47
CA VAL A 408 -5.58 -14.95 7.54
C VAL A 408 -5.96 -14.29 6.22
N THR A 409 -5.30 -13.17 5.93
CA THR A 409 -5.40 -12.51 4.63
C THR A 409 -4.33 -13.07 3.71
N SER A 410 -4.74 -13.55 2.54
CA SER A 410 -3.81 -14.05 1.53
C SER A 410 -4.14 -13.46 0.16
N PHE A 411 -3.10 -13.26 -0.65
CA PHE A 411 -3.29 -12.98 -2.07
C PHE A 411 -3.69 -14.27 -2.76
N THR A 412 -4.93 -14.35 -3.21
CA THR A 412 -5.38 -15.46 -4.05
C THR A 412 -5.06 -15.17 -5.51
N PRO A 413 -4.54 -16.15 -6.27
CA PRO A 413 -4.38 -16.02 -7.71
C PRO A 413 -5.77 -15.83 -8.34
N TYR A 414 -6.15 -14.59 -8.66
CA TYR A 414 -7.38 -14.34 -9.40
C TYR A 414 -7.15 -14.66 -10.87
N GLN A 415 -7.88 -15.63 -11.41
CA GLN A 415 -7.92 -15.83 -12.85
C GLN A 415 -8.97 -14.90 -13.44
N ARG A 416 -8.54 -14.04 -14.37
CA ARG A 416 -9.47 -13.21 -15.14
C ARG A 416 -10.40 -14.11 -15.93
N GLU A 417 -11.65 -13.68 -16.08
CA GLU A 417 -12.58 -14.35 -16.99
C GLU A 417 -11.97 -14.43 -18.40
N TRP A 418 -12.14 -15.57 -19.06
CA TRP A 418 -11.57 -15.83 -20.39
C TRP A 418 -12.03 -14.80 -21.44
N THR A 419 -13.24 -14.25 -21.29
CA THR A 419 -13.80 -13.18 -22.14
C THR A 419 -13.00 -11.88 -22.01
N SER A 420 -12.67 -11.50 -20.77
CA SER A 420 -11.87 -10.32 -20.45
C SER A 420 -10.42 -10.46 -20.93
N GLN A 421 -9.86 -11.67 -20.83
CA GLN A 421 -8.53 -11.97 -21.39
C GLN A 421 -8.52 -11.86 -22.92
N LEU A 422 -9.49 -12.47 -23.59
CA LEU A 422 -9.64 -12.39 -25.05
C LEU A 422 -9.76 -10.94 -25.53
N LEU A 423 -10.56 -10.14 -24.81
CA LEU A 423 -10.68 -8.71 -25.07
C LEU A 423 -9.31 -8.01 -24.96
N LEU A 424 -8.56 -8.21 -23.88
CA LEU A 424 -7.24 -7.61 -23.71
C LEU A 424 -6.23 -8.01 -24.79
N TYR A 425 -6.22 -9.27 -25.20
CA TYR A 425 -5.39 -9.72 -26.31
C TYR A 425 -5.75 -8.99 -27.61
N SER A 426 -7.04 -8.84 -27.89
CA SER A 426 -7.52 -8.11 -29.07
C SER A 426 -7.21 -6.61 -29.01
N GLU A 427 -7.30 -6.00 -27.83
CA GLU A 427 -6.98 -4.58 -27.60
C GLU A 427 -5.48 -4.32 -27.74
N SER A 428 -4.61 -5.28 -27.44
CA SER A 428 -3.16 -5.13 -27.67
C SER A 428 -2.81 -4.91 -29.15
N LEU A 429 -3.67 -5.37 -30.09
CA LEU A 429 -3.45 -5.24 -31.53
C LEU A 429 -3.50 -3.81 -32.05
N TRP A 430 -4.05 -2.86 -31.29
CA TRP A 430 -4.02 -1.44 -31.67
C TRP A 430 -2.58 -0.95 -31.89
N VAL A 431 -1.59 -1.52 -31.18
CA VAL A 431 -0.17 -1.23 -31.41
C VAL A 431 0.24 -1.61 -32.83
N VAL A 432 -0.06 -2.84 -33.26
CA VAL A 432 0.27 -3.31 -34.62
C VAL A 432 -0.52 -2.56 -35.69
N TYR A 433 -1.76 -2.13 -35.41
CA TYR A 433 -2.54 -1.32 -36.34
C TYR A 433 -1.91 0.06 -36.56
N VAL A 434 -1.46 0.72 -35.48
CA VAL A 434 -0.73 2.00 -35.58
C VAL A 434 0.57 1.84 -36.37
N LEU A 435 1.33 0.78 -36.12
CA LEU A 435 2.57 0.52 -36.86
C LEU A 435 2.32 0.25 -38.35
N ASN A 436 1.28 -0.54 -38.67
CA ASN A 436 0.86 -0.74 -40.07
C ASN A 436 0.47 0.59 -40.72
N ASP A 437 -0.28 1.45 -40.03
CA ASP A 437 -0.69 2.76 -40.53
C ASP A 437 0.50 3.72 -40.77
N ILE A 438 1.54 3.65 -39.94
CA ILE A 438 2.81 4.38 -40.13
C ILE A 438 3.54 3.90 -41.39
N LEU A 439 3.55 2.59 -41.64
CA LEU A 439 4.25 1.98 -42.79
C LEU A 439 3.45 2.01 -44.11
N LEU A 440 2.19 2.46 -44.09
CA LEU A 440 1.32 2.53 -45.27
C LEU A 440 1.96 3.15 -46.51
N PRO A 441 2.71 4.27 -46.44
CA PRO A 441 3.33 4.86 -47.63
C PRO A 441 4.24 3.89 -48.38
N PHE A 442 4.95 3.01 -47.66
CA PHE A 442 5.85 2.01 -48.25
C PHE A 442 5.09 0.77 -48.72
N THR A 443 4.16 0.26 -47.91
CA THR A 443 3.43 -0.97 -48.21
C THR A 443 2.44 -0.81 -49.36
N ILE A 444 1.88 0.41 -49.56
CA ILE A 444 1.02 0.74 -50.69
C ILE A 444 1.84 0.79 -52.00
N GLN A 445 3.04 1.36 -51.98
CA GLN A 445 3.92 1.41 -53.16
C GLN A 445 4.27 0.00 -53.67
N LEU A 446 4.49 -0.93 -52.73
CA LEU A 446 4.81 -2.33 -53.00
C LEU A 446 3.57 -3.22 -53.24
N GLN A 447 2.35 -2.69 -53.15
CA GLN A 447 1.08 -3.46 -53.27
C GLN A 447 0.98 -4.68 -52.34
N ILE A 448 1.53 -4.59 -51.12
CA ILE A 448 1.52 -5.67 -50.12
C ILE A 448 0.75 -5.31 -48.84
N ALA A 449 0.23 -4.08 -48.75
CA ALA A 449 -0.43 -3.56 -47.55
C ALA A 449 -1.60 -4.45 -47.09
N SER A 450 -2.47 -4.88 -48.02
CA SER A 450 -3.64 -5.73 -47.75
C SER A 450 -3.29 -7.10 -47.17
N ASP A 451 -2.07 -7.59 -47.43
CA ASP A 451 -1.64 -8.94 -47.07
C ASP A 451 -0.80 -8.93 -45.78
N VAL A 452 0.14 -7.98 -45.65
CA VAL A 452 0.99 -7.82 -44.45
C VAL A 452 0.15 -7.51 -43.21
N ALA A 453 -0.86 -6.66 -43.38
CA ALA A 453 -1.74 -6.21 -42.32
C ALA A 453 -2.43 -7.36 -41.55
N PRO A 454 -3.24 -8.25 -42.18
CA PRO A 454 -3.89 -9.37 -41.48
C PRO A 454 -2.88 -10.38 -40.94
N ILE A 455 -1.82 -10.70 -41.69
CA ILE A 455 -0.79 -11.67 -41.25
C ILE A 455 -0.09 -11.17 -39.98
N SER A 456 0.36 -9.92 -39.97
CA SER A 456 1.03 -9.33 -38.79
C SER A 456 0.12 -9.31 -37.56
N SER A 457 -1.19 -9.08 -37.73
CA SER A 457 -2.15 -9.08 -36.61
C SER A 457 -2.45 -10.48 -36.09
N VAL A 458 -2.57 -11.49 -36.96
CA VAL A 458 -2.74 -12.89 -36.52
C VAL A 458 -1.49 -13.37 -35.81
N LEU A 459 -0.30 -13.07 -36.33
CA LEU A 459 0.98 -13.40 -35.68
C LEU A 459 1.10 -12.70 -34.32
N ALA A 460 0.80 -11.41 -34.24
CA ALA A 460 0.87 -10.67 -32.98
C ALA A 460 -0.14 -11.19 -31.94
N PHE A 461 -1.39 -11.44 -32.36
CA PHE A 461 -2.42 -11.98 -31.49
C PHE A 461 -2.02 -13.35 -30.92
N THR A 462 -1.62 -14.27 -31.81
CA THR A 462 -1.21 -15.62 -31.40
C THR A 462 0.02 -15.59 -30.50
N ALA A 463 1.02 -14.76 -30.80
CA ALA A 463 2.22 -14.65 -29.99
C ALA A 463 1.94 -14.08 -28.58
N VAL A 464 1.07 -13.07 -28.46
CA VAL A 464 0.63 -12.54 -27.15
C VAL A 464 -0.15 -13.59 -26.36
N VAL A 465 -1.10 -14.28 -26.99
CA VAL A 465 -1.88 -15.35 -26.36
C VAL A 465 -0.96 -16.48 -25.88
N SER A 466 -0.04 -16.94 -26.73
CA SER A 466 0.89 -18.01 -26.37
C SER A 466 1.79 -17.64 -25.20
N LEU A 467 2.31 -16.40 -25.17
CA LEU A 467 3.14 -15.94 -24.06
C LEU A 467 2.34 -15.84 -22.75
N ASP A 468 1.12 -15.29 -22.82
CA ASP A 468 0.29 -15.09 -21.62
C ASP A 468 -0.22 -16.41 -21.04
N VAL A 469 -0.58 -17.38 -21.88
CA VAL A 469 -0.99 -18.73 -21.45
C VAL A 469 0.20 -19.55 -20.93
N ALA A 470 1.36 -19.49 -21.60
CA ALA A 470 2.53 -20.26 -21.19
C ALA A 470 3.17 -19.71 -19.90
N SER A 471 3.10 -18.40 -19.69
CA SER A 471 3.70 -17.72 -18.55
C SER A 471 2.84 -16.53 -18.14
N PRO A 472 1.74 -16.72 -17.39
CA PRO A 472 0.95 -15.62 -16.86
C PRO A 472 1.75 -14.86 -15.78
N TYR A 473 1.61 -13.53 -15.73
CA TYR A 473 2.27 -12.74 -14.69
C TYR A 473 1.60 -12.95 -13.33
N GLN A 474 2.37 -13.28 -12.30
CA GLN A 474 1.91 -13.51 -10.93
C GLN A 474 2.43 -12.40 -9.99
N VAL A 475 1.66 -12.10 -8.94
CA VAL A 475 2.10 -11.18 -7.89
C VAL A 475 3.29 -11.79 -7.17
N GLN A 476 4.34 -11.00 -6.98
CA GLN A 476 5.45 -11.37 -6.11
C GLN A 476 5.43 -10.44 -4.91
N ALA A 477 5.39 -10.99 -3.69
CA ALA A 477 5.52 -10.23 -2.47
C ALA A 477 6.78 -10.72 -1.74
N ASN A 478 7.67 -9.79 -1.41
CA ASN A 478 8.79 -10.04 -0.54
C ASN A 478 8.54 -9.28 0.77
N VAL A 479 8.38 -10.00 1.87
CA VAL A 479 8.21 -9.39 3.19
C VAL A 479 9.58 -9.34 3.85
N ALA A 480 10.06 -8.13 4.13
CA ALA A 480 11.32 -7.89 4.79
C ALA A 480 11.14 -6.68 5.68
N GLN A 481 11.32 -6.85 6.99
CA GLN A 481 11.18 -5.77 7.95
C GLN A 481 12.58 -5.23 8.29
N ASP A 482 12.93 -4.09 7.69
CA ASP A 482 14.16 -3.37 7.98
C ASP A 482 13.83 -2.02 8.61
N CYS A 483 14.23 -1.86 9.87
CA CYS A 483 13.87 -0.75 10.74
C CYS A 483 15.09 0.08 11.09
N THR A 484 14.99 1.39 10.88
CA THR A 484 16.05 2.35 11.19
C THR A 484 15.57 3.36 12.23
N PHE A 485 16.38 3.59 13.27
CA PHE A 485 16.10 4.64 14.24
C PHE A 485 16.31 6.00 13.58
N THR A 486 15.23 6.77 13.41
CA THR A 486 15.33 8.11 12.82
C THR A 486 15.78 9.13 13.85
N SER A 487 15.20 9.08 15.05
CA SER A 487 15.65 9.80 16.25
C SER A 487 14.91 9.28 17.48
N PHE A 488 15.46 9.52 18.66
CA PHE A 488 14.79 9.18 19.93
C PHE A 488 13.41 9.83 20.09
N ARG A 489 13.15 10.98 19.45
CA ARG A 489 11.84 11.66 19.50
C ARG A 489 10.90 11.35 18.32
N ARG A 490 11.43 10.93 17.17
CA ARG A 490 10.63 10.62 15.96
C ARG A 490 10.36 9.13 15.79
N GLY A 491 11.00 8.29 16.61
CA GLY A 491 10.81 6.85 16.60
C GLY A 491 11.57 6.17 15.46
N VAL A 492 11.01 5.07 15.00
CA VAL A 492 11.62 4.13 14.08
C VAL A 492 10.91 4.21 12.73
N ALA A 493 11.66 4.26 11.64
CA ALA A 493 11.13 4.10 10.29
C ALA A 493 11.45 2.70 9.79
N CYS A 494 10.40 1.92 9.48
CA CYS A 494 10.53 0.56 8.98
C CYS A 494 10.07 0.45 7.53
N THR A 495 10.84 -0.29 6.74
CA THR A 495 10.40 -0.82 5.44
C THR A 495 9.92 -2.24 5.67
N GLY A 496 8.67 -2.56 5.31
CA GLY A 496 8.05 -3.86 5.61
C GLY A 496 8.12 -4.88 4.46
N GLY A 497 8.51 -4.45 3.27
CA GLY A 497 8.64 -5.33 2.10
C GLY A 497 8.35 -4.63 0.77
N GLU A 498 8.37 -5.42 -0.30
CA GLU A 498 8.08 -5.00 -1.68
C GLU A 498 7.00 -5.92 -2.28
N VAL A 499 5.94 -5.33 -2.84
CA VAL A 499 4.92 -6.08 -3.60
C VAL A 499 5.00 -5.67 -5.07
N ARG A 500 5.38 -6.61 -5.93
CA ARG A 500 5.49 -6.43 -7.39
C ARG A 500 4.21 -6.88 -8.07
N LEU A 501 3.34 -5.92 -8.39
CA LEU A 501 2.07 -6.15 -9.08
C LEU A 501 2.20 -6.25 -10.60
N GLY A 502 3.30 -5.78 -11.18
CA GLY A 502 3.53 -5.79 -12.63
C GLY A 502 4.99 -5.70 -13.01
N SER A 503 5.29 -5.98 -14.29
CA SER A 503 6.65 -5.95 -14.83
C SER A 503 6.76 -5.10 -16.09
N GLY A 504 7.65 -4.09 -16.04
CA GLY A 504 8.00 -3.30 -17.22
C GLY A 504 8.78 -4.09 -18.27
N GLU A 505 9.49 -5.13 -17.87
CA GLU A 505 10.17 -6.05 -18.79
C GLU A 505 9.14 -6.83 -19.64
N ARG A 506 8.06 -7.29 -19.00
CA ARG A 506 6.95 -7.95 -19.72
C ARG A 506 6.26 -7.01 -20.71
N VAL A 507 6.08 -5.73 -20.34
CA VAL A 507 5.57 -4.70 -21.27
C VAL A 507 6.50 -4.57 -22.49
N ALA A 508 7.82 -4.49 -22.26
CA ALA A 508 8.81 -4.40 -23.33
C ALA A 508 8.80 -5.64 -24.23
N HIS A 509 8.70 -6.85 -23.65
CA HIS A 509 8.56 -8.09 -24.41
C HIS A 509 7.29 -8.08 -25.26
N LEU A 510 6.13 -7.77 -24.69
CA LEU A 510 4.86 -7.73 -25.43
C LEU A 510 4.89 -6.69 -26.56
N LEU A 511 5.44 -5.50 -26.33
CA LEU A 511 5.65 -4.51 -27.40
C LEU A 511 6.63 -5.02 -28.46
N GLY A 512 7.70 -5.68 -28.04
CA GLY A 512 8.67 -6.34 -28.92
C GLY A 512 8.02 -7.42 -29.79
N LEU A 513 7.11 -8.23 -29.24
CA LEU A 513 6.33 -9.23 -29.97
C LEU A 513 5.45 -8.58 -31.05
N GLN A 514 4.78 -7.47 -30.73
CA GLN A 514 3.97 -6.72 -31.71
C GLN A 514 4.84 -6.24 -32.88
N PHE A 515 5.99 -5.65 -32.59
CA PHE A 515 6.93 -5.17 -33.59
C PHE A 515 7.54 -6.31 -34.42
N ALA A 516 8.00 -7.39 -33.77
CA ALA A 516 8.57 -8.55 -34.43
C ALA A 516 7.57 -9.22 -35.38
N SER A 517 6.31 -9.35 -34.97
CA SER A 517 5.24 -9.92 -35.80
C SER A 517 5.03 -9.11 -37.08
N LEU A 518 5.12 -7.78 -37.00
CA LEU A 518 5.07 -6.91 -38.17
C LEU A 518 6.28 -7.09 -39.07
N VAL A 519 7.49 -7.12 -38.52
CA VAL A 519 8.73 -7.29 -39.29
C VAL A 519 8.74 -8.63 -40.02
N VAL A 520 8.37 -9.71 -39.35
CA VAL A 520 8.29 -11.06 -39.95
C VAL A 520 7.28 -11.07 -41.10
N ALA A 521 6.08 -10.53 -40.89
CA ALA A 521 5.06 -10.44 -41.95
C ALA A 521 5.55 -9.59 -43.14
N LEU A 522 6.19 -8.45 -42.86
CA LEU A 522 6.73 -7.56 -43.89
C LEU A 522 7.82 -8.27 -44.71
N VAL A 523 8.80 -8.91 -44.07
CA VAL A 523 9.88 -9.63 -44.76
C VAL A 523 9.34 -10.80 -45.58
N ALA A 524 8.41 -11.59 -45.02
CA ALA A 524 7.78 -12.69 -45.72
C ALA A 524 7.03 -12.21 -46.98
N MET A 525 6.26 -11.13 -46.89
CA MET A 525 5.51 -10.60 -48.05
C MET A 525 6.41 -9.89 -49.06
N VAL A 526 7.44 -9.15 -48.63
CA VAL A 526 8.40 -8.54 -49.56
C VAL A 526 9.20 -9.60 -50.31
N THR A 527 9.64 -10.67 -49.63
CA THR A 527 10.33 -11.78 -50.28
C THR A 527 9.41 -12.55 -51.22
N TYR A 528 8.16 -12.78 -50.84
CA TYR A 528 7.15 -13.37 -51.71
C TYR A 528 6.85 -12.51 -52.95
N ALA A 529 6.64 -11.20 -52.79
CA ALA A 529 6.39 -10.27 -53.88
C ALA A 529 7.58 -10.18 -54.86
N ARG A 530 8.82 -10.22 -54.34
CA ARG A 530 10.04 -10.27 -55.17
C ARG A 530 10.18 -11.59 -55.93
N ARG A 531 9.76 -12.72 -55.35
CA ARG A 531 9.80 -14.05 -55.98
C ARG A 531 8.71 -14.22 -57.05
N TYR A 532 7.57 -13.53 -56.89
CA TYR A 532 6.42 -13.62 -57.78
C TYR A 532 5.94 -12.24 -58.27
N PRO A 533 6.75 -11.51 -59.07
CA PRO A 533 6.44 -10.15 -59.51
C PRO A 533 5.15 -10.07 -60.35
N SER A 534 4.76 -11.15 -61.03
CA SER A 534 3.51 -11.22 -61.81
C SER A 534 2.24 -11.14 -60.95
N ARG A 535 2.32 -11.44 -59.64
CA ARG A 535 1.18 -11.34 -58.71
C ARG A 535 1.10 -9.99 -57.98
N HIS A 536 2.22 -9.28 -57.89
CA HIS A 536 2.32 -7.95 -57.29
C HIS A 536 3.12 -7.03 -58.23
N PRO A 537 2.56 -6.67 -59.40
CA PRO A 537 3.25 -5.77 -60.32
C PRO A 537 3.47 -4.42 -59.61
N PRO A 538 4.70 -3.86 -59.59
CA PRO A 538 4.93 -2.56 -58.99
C PRO A 538 3.98 -1.53 -59.58
N ARG A 539 3.42 -0.66 -58.74
CA ARG A 539 2.35 0.27 -59.11
C ARG A 539 2.80 1.20 -60.26
N THR A 540 2.53 0.83 -61.50
CA THR A 540 2.82 1.63 -62.69
C THR A 540 1.73 2.69 -62.84
N ALA A 541 1.95 3.88 -62.28
CA ALA A 541 1.16 5.09 -62.51
C ALA A 541 -0.37 4.92 -62.46
N ALA A 542 -0.93 4.64 -61.27
CA ALA A 542 -2.36 4.83 -61.01
C ALA A 542 -2.54 6.07 -60.13
N PRO A 543 -3.43 7.03 -60.48
CA PRO A 543 -3.42 8.37 -59.92
C PRO A 543 -3.93 8.36 -58.48
N ASN A 544 -3.29 9.13 -57.61
CA ASN A 544 -3.63 9.20 -56.18
C ASN A 544 -4.97 9.93 -56.03
N ASN A 545 -5.87 9.40 -55.21
CA ASN A 545 -7.08 10.13 -54.83
C ASN A 545 -6.74 11.06 -53.65
N VAL A 546 -7.11 12.34 -53.73
CA VAL A 546 -6.77 13.33 -52.69
C VAL A 546 -7.74 13.29 -51.51
N LEU A 547 -8.95 12.73 -51.70
CA LEU A 547 -10.02 12.70 -50.69
C LEU A 547 -10.04 11.39 -49.89
N ILE A 548 -9.61 10.28 -50.50
CA ILE A 548 -9.63 8.96 -49.86
C ILE A 548 -8.44 8.83 -48.89
N PRO A 549 -8.66 8.47 -47.61
CA PRO A 549 -7.57 8.18 -46.68
C PRO A 549 -6.69 7.04 -47.15
N ALA A 550 -5.38 7.11 -46.87
CA ALA A 550 -4.43 6.05 -47.23
C ALA A 550 -4.82 4.66 -46.69
N ALA A 551 -5.36 4.58 -45.46
CA ALA A 551 -5.85 3.33 -44.88
C ALA A 551 -7.04 2.74 -45.65
N ALA A 552 -7.97 3.59 -46.10
CA ALA A 552 -9.11 3.17 -46.92
C ALA A 552 -8.65 2.75 -48.32
N GLU A 553 -7.68 3.45 -48.90
CA GLU A 553 -7.07 3.06 -50.19
C GLU A 553 -6.39 1.69 -50.11
N ALA A 554 -5.67 1.42 -49.01
CA ALA A 554 -4.89 0.21 -48.83
C ALA A 554 -5.72 -1.04 -48.52
N PHE A 555 -6.82 -0.91 -47.76
CA PHE A 555 -7.54 -2.06 -47.21
C PHE A 555 -8.92 -2.32 -47.80
N PHE A 556 -9.59 -1.31 -48.37
CA PHE A 556 -10.93 -1.51 -48.91
C PHE A 556 -10.91 -2.02 -50.35
N VAL A 557 -11.92 -2.83 -50.67
CA VAL A 557 -12.19 -3.29 -52.03
C VAL A 557 -12.81 -2.12 -52.81
N HIS A 558 -12.15 -1.73 -53.90
CA HIS A 558 -12.65 -0.69 -54.81
C HIS A 558 -13.40 -1.35 -55.97
N SER A 559 -14.63 -0.90 -56.24
CA SER A 559 -15.30 -1.22 -57.51
C SER A 559 -14.82 -0.26 -58.59
N SER A 560 -14.43 -0.77 -59.76
CA SER A 560 -14.14 0.06 -60.92
C SER A 560 -15.43 0.77 -61.35
N GLY A 561 -15.46 2.10 -61.27
CA GLY A 561 -16.59 2.89 -61.71
C GLY A 561 -16.78 2.84 -63.25
N PRO A 562 -17.78 3.55 -63.80
CA PRO A 562 -18.08 3.56 -65.23
C PRO A 562 -16.96 4.16 -66.10
N SER A 563 -15.93 4.76 -65.50
CA SER A 563 -14.70 5.19 -66.18
C SER A 563 -13.49 4.51 -65.55
N ALA A 564 -12.46 4.22 -66.34
CA ALA A 564 -11.22 3.57 -65.88
C ALA A 564 -10.45 4.37 -64.78
N SER A 565 -10.83 5.62 -64.52
CA SER A 565 -10.20 6.56 -63.56
C SER A 565 -11.09 6.95 -62.38
N SER A 566 -12.12 6.15 -62.06
CA SER A 566 -13.05 6.40 -60.95
C SER A 566 -13.17 5.20 -60.01
N ARG A 567 -13.11 5.45 -58.70
CA ARG A 567 -13.31 4.46 -57.63
C ARG A 567 -14.65 4.67 -56.95
N ASP A 568 -15.44 3.62 -56.83
CA ASP A 568 -16.77 3.70 -56.23
C ASP A 568 -16.77 3.11 -54.80
N PHE A 569 -17.23 3.90 -53.83
CA PHE A 569 -17.53 3.46 -52.46
C PHE A 569 -19.04 3.43 -52.20
N ASP A 570 -19.49 2.50 -51.38
CA ASP A 570 -20.84 2.55 -50.80
C ASP A 570 -20.90 3.56 -49.65
N ALA A 571 -22.11 3.85 -49.17
CA ALA A 571 -22.32 4.84 -48.10
C ALA A 571 -21.60 4.44 -46.80
N VAL A 572 -21.57 3.15 -46.47
CA VAL A 572 -20.92 2.63 -45.24
C VAL A 572 -19.40 2.75 -45.33
N THR A 573 -18.77 2.41 -46.46
CA THR A 573 -17.33 2.58 -46.69
C THR A 573 -16.94 4.07 -46.67
N CYS A 574 -17.81 4.97 -47.14
CA CYS A 574 -17.61 6.42 -47.01
C CYS A 574 -17.56 6.85 -45.54
N VAL A 575 -18.53 6.42 -44.72
CA VAL A 575 -18.59 6.74 -43.28
C VAL A 575 -17.35 6.19 -42.56
N MET A 576 -16.94 4.95 -42.84
CA MET A 576 -15.69 4.37 -42.28
C MET A 576 -14.46 5.20 -42.67
N SER A 577 -14.46 5.78 -43.87
CA SER A 577 -13.40 6.66 -44.39
C SER A 577 -13.50 8.11 -43.89
N GLY A 578 -14.37 8.41 -42.93
CA GLY A 578 -14.53 9.75 -42.35
C GLY A 578 -15.32 10.72 -43.22
N MET A 579 -16.15 10.21 -44.13
CA MET A 579 -16.92 11.01 -45.08
C MET A 579 -18.40 10.68 -44.95
N LEU A 580 -19.22 11.67 -44.61
CA LEU A 580 -20.67 11.50 -44.48
C LEU A 580 -21.37 11.93 -45.78
N PRO A 581 -21.98 11.00 -46.55
CA PRO A 581 -22.75 11.36 -47.72
C PRO A 581 -24.11 11.95 -47.33
N TRP A 582 -24.41 13.15 -47.80
CA TRP A 582 -25.70 13.81 -47.60
C TRP A 582 -26.27 14.35 -48.91
N LYS A 583 -27.29 13.69 -49.46
CA LYS A 583 -27.92 14.05 -50.74
C LYS A 583 -26.90 14.20 -51.88
N GLN A 584 -26.55 15.45 -52.25
CA GLN A 584 -25.60 15.78 -53.32
C GLN A 584 -24.23 16.26 -52.81
N THR A 585 -24.05 16.35 -51.50
CA THR A 585 -22.81 16.75 -50.85
C THR A 585 -22.23 15.59 -50.04
N LEU A 586 -20.92 15.67 -49.80
CA LEU A 586 -20.17 14.76 -48.96
C LEU A 586 -19.45 15.63 -47.93
N PHE A 587 -19.75 15.45 -46.65
CA PHE A 587 -19.02 16.14 -45.59
C PHE A 587 -17.83 15.28 -45.18
N ASP A 588 -16.61 15.78 -45.39
CA ASP A 588 -15.39 15.11 -44.98
C ASP A 588 -14.91 15.65 -43.63
N PHE A 589 -14.97 14.80 -42.60
CA PHE A 589 -14.53 15.13 -41.23
C PHE A 589 -13.03 15.43 -41.15
N LYS A 590 -12.22 14.84 -42.03
CA LYS A 590 -10.75 14.95 -41.98
C LYS A 590 -10.27 16.34 -42.37
N ILE A 591 -10.90 16.92 -43.39
CA ILE A 591 -10.58 18.26 -43.91
C ILE A 591 -11.60 19.31 -43.46
N TRP A 592 -12.61 18.90 -42.69
CA TRP A 592 -13.71 19.74 -42.21
C TRP A 592 -14.39 20.55 -43.33
N ALA A 593 -14.65 19.90 -44.47
CA ALA A 593 -15.19 20.56 -45.66
C ALA A 593 -16.31 19.75 -46.33
N THR A 594 -17.20 20.45 -47.03
CA THR A 594 -18.21 19.82 -47.88
C THR A 594 -17.74 19.78 -49.32
N VAL A 595 -17.76 18.59 -49.92
CA VAL A 595 -17.37 18.35 -51.31
C VAL A 595 -18.62 17.96 -52.10
N MET A 596 -18.78 18.48 -53.32
CA MET A 596 -19.90 18.12 -54.17
C MET A 596 -19.69 16.74 -54.81
N ARG A 597 -20.77 15.96 -54.89
CA ARG A 597 -20.75 14.64 -55.50
C ARG A 597 -20.53 14.72 -57.01
N HIS A 598 -19.54 13.98 -57.51
CA HIS A 598 -19.14 14.03 -58.93
C HIS A 598 -20.17 13.46 -59.90
N ASN A 599 -20.89 12.39 -59.53
CA ASN A 599 -21.88 11.75 -60.39
C ASN A 599 -23.29 11.80 -59.76
N LYS A 600 -24.24 12.43 -60.45
CA LYS A 600 -25.65 12.59 -60.04
C LYS A 600 -26.55 11.41 -60.43
N SER A 601 -26.10 10.50 -61.33
CA SER A 601 -26.97 9.48 -61.93
C SER A 601 -27.13 8.20 -61.10
N ASN A 602 -26.08 7.76 -60.41
CA ASN A 602 -26.11 6.53 -59.63
C ASN A 602 -26.30 6.83 -58.15
N THR A 603 -27.53 6.94 -57.65
CA THR A 603 -27.84 7.41 -56.29
C THR A 603 -27.21 6.59 -55.16
N ARG A 604 -26.75 5.36 -55.42
CA ARG A 604 -26.38 4.36 -54.40
C ARG A 604 -24.87 4.23 -54.13
N ARG A 605 -23.98 4.62 -55.04
CA ARG A 605 -22.52 4.55 -54.87
C ARG A 605 -21.85 5.90 -55.14
N MET A 606 -20.86 6.25 -54.33
CA MET A 606 -20.12 7.51 -54.38
C MET A 606 -18.87 7.28 -55.21
N SER A 607 -18.81 7.97 -56.35
CA SER A 607 -17.69 7.85 -57.29
C SER A 607 -16.67 8.94 -57.04
N PHE A 608 -15.44 8.55 -56.77
CA PHE A 608 -14.30 9.42 -56.55
C PHE A 608 -13.37 9.32 -57.77
N ARG A 609 -13.15 10.45 -58.45
CA ARG A 609 -12.19 10.52 -59.55
C ARG A 609 -10.77 10.58 -58.99
N ASP A 610 -9.88 9.84 -59.62
CA ASP A 610 -8.46 9.93 -59.31
C ASP A 610 -7.90 11.30 -59.74
N ALA A 611 -7.00 11.88 -58.95
CA ALA A 611 -6.45 13.19 -59.26
C ALA A 611 -5.46 13.09 -60.43
N THR A 612 -5.75 13.83 -61.50
CA THR A 612 -4.80 14.03 -62.60
C THR A 612 -3.91 15.21 -62.25
N PHE A 613 -2.72 14.92 -61.74
CA PHE A 613 -1.69 15.95 -61.59
C PHE A 613 -1.13 16.24 -62.99
N GLN A 614 -1.57 17.33 -63.60
CA GLN A 614 -0.88 17.86 -64.77
C GLN A 614 0.46 18.41 -64.28
N HIS A 615 1.53 17.64 -64.48
CA HIS A 615 2.86 18.22 -64.48
C HIS A 615 2.92 19.13 -65.71
N GLU A 616 2.84 20.44 -65.51
CA GLU A 616 3.11 21.39 -66.59
C GLU A 616 4.54 21.16 -67.08
N VAL A 617 4.64 20.47 -68.23
CA VAL A 617 5.87 20.43 -69.01
C VAL A 617 5.99 21.80 -69.67
N SER A 618 6.74 22.69 -69.03
CA SER A 618 7.46 23.81 -69.64
C SER A 618 6.66 24.69 -70.62
N GLY A 619 5.69 25.43 -70.10
CA GLY A 619 5.52 26.85 -70.45
C GLY A 619 5.83 27.68 -69.20
N PRO A 620 6.14 28.98 -69.27
CA PRO A 620 6.34 29.79 -68.07
C PRO A 620 4.97 30.00 -67.42
N THR A 621 4.46 28.99 -66.74
CA THR A 621 3.50 29.25 -65.69
C THR A 621 4.22 29.94 -64.56
N PRO A 622 3.63 31.03 -64.03
CA PRO A 622 4.20 31.65 -62.85
C PRO A 622 4.38 30.54 -61.82
N PRO A 623 5.52 30.47 -61.12
CA PRO A 623 5.68 29.52 -60.03
C PRO A 623 4.43 29.62 -59.16
N PRO A 624 3.92 28.50 -58.56
CA PRO A 624 2.87 28.64 -57.57
C PRO A 624 3.34 29.75 -56.66
N MET A 625 2.62 30.87 -56.65
CA MET A 625 3.02 32.00 -55.83
C MET A 625 2.73 31.55 -54.41
N PHE A 626 3.60 30.71 -53.84
CA PHE A 626 4.10 30.94 -52.52
C PHE A 626 4.83 32.29 -52.56
N GLY A 627 4.03 33.35 -52.76
CA GLY A 627 4.51 34.70 -52.58
C GLY A 627 5.05 34.79 -51.16
N ARG A 628 5.89 35.79 -50.93
CA ARG A 628 6.38 36.11 -49.58
C ARG A 628 5.27 36.01 -48.53
N LYS A 629 4.03 36.37 -48.87
CA LYS A 629 2.83 36.23 -48.02
C LYS A 629 2.53 34.81 -47.53
N HIS A 630 2.59 33.76 -48.37
CA HIS A 630 2.28 32.39 -47.94
C HIS A 630 3.43 31.74 -47.18
N ALA A 631 4.67 32.00 -47.59
CA ALA A 631 5.84 31.60 -46.81
C ALA A 631 5.89 32.31 -45.45
N TRP A 632 5.52 33.59 -45.42
CA TRP A 632 5.36 34.37 -44.20
C TRP A 632 4.20 33.87 -43.34
N LEU A 633 3.05 33.50 -43.93
CA LEU A 633 1.94 32.89 -43.17
C LEU A 633 2.35 31.54 -42.57
N GLY A 634 3.07 30.70 -43.32
CA GLY A 634 3.59 29.43 -42.83
C GLY A 634 4.62 29.63 -41.72
N PHE A 635 5.51 30.61 -41.85
CA PHE A 635 6.44 30.99 -40.79
C PHE A 635 5.73 31.51 -39.55
N VAL A 636 4.72 32.37 -39.70
CA VAL A 636 3.89 32.89 -38.60
C VAL A 636 3.13 31.74 -37.92
N GLY A 637 2.59 30.78 -38.69
CA GLY A 637 1.95 29.59 -38.14
C GLY A 637 2.91 28.70 -37.35
N LEU A 638 4.14 28.49 -37.87
CA LEU A 638 5.18 27.74 -37.16
C LEU A 638 5.65 28.47 -35.91
N LEU A 639 5.84 29.79 -36.00
CA LEU A 639 6.17 30.64 -34.86
C LEU A 639 5.07 30.60 -33.80
N TYR A 640 3.80 30.63 -34.19
CA TYR A 640 2.66 30.48 -33.28
C TYR A 640 2.70 29.12 -32.58
N MET A 641 2.91 28.01 -33.30
CA MET A 641 3.00 26.67 -32.70
C MET A 641 4.17 26.57 -31.72
N VAL A 642 5.36 27.02 -32.12
CA VAL A 642 6.57 27.00 -31.26
C VAL A 642 6.36 27.88 -30.02
N THR A 643 5.82 29.08 -30.19
CA THR A 643 5.56 30.01 -29.07
C THR A 643 4.50 29.47 -28.13
N SER A 644 3.45 28.83 -28.66
CA SER A 644 2.39 28.21 -27.86
C SER A 644 2.94 27.05 -27.02
N ILE A 645 3.69 26.13 -27.64
CA ILE A 645 4.32 25.00 -26.93
C ILE A 645 5.33 25.50 -25.89
N SER A 646 6.20 26.44 -26.27
CA SER A 646 7.20 27.01 -25.36
C SER A 646 6.56 27.80 -24.22
N GLY A 647 5.48 28.53 -24.50
CA GLY A 647 4.69 29.26 -23.51
C GLY A 647 4.00 28.34 -22.52
N SER A 648 3.41 27.24 -22.97
CA SER A 648 2.86 26.21 -22.08
C SER A 648 3.94 25.58 -21.19
N TYR A 649 5.12 25.28 -21.74
CA TYR A 649 6.23 24.75 -20.95
C TYR A 649 6.78 25.78 -19.94
N ALA A 650 6.98 27.02 -20.36
CA ALA A 650 7.44 28.10 -19.50
C ALA A 650 6.46 28.40 -18.36
N PHE A 651 5.15 28.29 -18.63
CA PHE A 651 4.11 28.40 -17.60
C PHE A 651 4.31 27.34 -16.51
N PHE A 652 4.49 26.06 -16.87
CA PHE A 652 4.73 25.00 -15.89
C PHE A 652 6.01 25.21 -15.07
N GLN A 653 7.06 25.74 -15.69
CA GLN A 653 8.31 26.07 -14.97
C GLN A 653 8.11 27.24 -14.00
N LEU A 654 7.42 28.30 -14.42
CA LEU A 654 7.14 29.47 -13.58
C LEU A 654 6.24 29.13 -12.39
N THR A 655 5.27 28.23 -12.56
CA THR A 655 4.35 27.85 -11.49
C THR A 655 4.88 26.73 -10.61
N GLN A 656 6.05 26.15 -10.91
CA GLN A 656 6.60 25.01 -10.15
C GLN A 656 6.78 25.31 -8.67
N SER A 657 7.29 26.50 -8.31
CA SER A 657 7.52 26.88 -6.92
C SER A 657 6.20 27.13 -6.17
N ALA A 658 5.20 27.73 -6.82
CA ALA A 658 3.88 27.88 -6.24
C ALA A 658 3.22 26.51 -6.03
N MET A 659 3.23 25.65 -7.06
CA MET A 659 2.64 24.31 -7.03
C MET A 659 3.41 23.28 -6.18
N SER A 660 4.47 23.69 -5.48
CA SER A 660 5.24 22.79 -4.60
C SER A 660 4.53 22.45 -3.30
N ASN A 661 3.42 23.14 -2.99
CA ASN A 661 2.57 22.90 -1.83
C ASN A 661 1.09 23.10 -2.19
N ASP A 662 0.21 22.51 -1.38
CA ASP A 662 -1.24 22.55 -1.61
C ASP A 662 -1.85 23.96 -1.47
N PHE A 663 -1.14 24.90 -0.85
CA PHE A 663 -1.55 26.32 -0.73
C PHE A 663 -1.16 27.18 -1.92
N TRP A 664 -0.41 26.64 -2.88
CA TRP A 664 0.06 27.35 -4.06
C TRP A 664 0.95 28.57 -3.72
N TRP A 665 1.66 28.52 -2.59
CA TRP A 665 2.43 29.64 -2.07
C TRP A 665 3.94 29.37 -2.13
N ALA A 666 4.63 30.03 -3.07
CA ALA A 666 6.03 29.76 -3.40
C ALA A 666 7.06 29.89 -2.26
N SER A 667 6.78 30.70 -1.23
CA SER A 667 7.70 30.96 -0.11
C SER A 667 7.20 30.42 1.22
N PHE A 668 6.28 29.46 1.19
CA PHE A 668 5.72 28.87 2.41
C PHE A 668 6.75 27.95 3.08
N ASP A 669 7.24 28.34 4.27
CA ASP A 669 8.13 27.52 5.09
C ASP A 669 7.33 26.79 6.19
N THR A 670 7.21 25.48 6.04
CA THR A 670 6.54 24.60 7.00
C THR A 670 7.22 24.63 8.37
N ASN A 671 8.52 24.88 8.45
CA ASN A 671 9.26 24.80 9.71
C ASN A 671 8.95 25.97 10.63
N THR A 672 8.99 27.18 10.07
CA THR A 672 8.60 28.40 10.78
C THR A 672 7.13 28.33 11.23
N GLN A 673 6.24 27.82 10.38
CA GLN A 673 4.83 27.66 10.72
C GLN A 673 4.63 26.73 11.93
N VAL A 674 5.32 25.58 11.96
CA VAL A 674 5.18 24.63 13.07
C VAL A 674 5.80 25.18 14.37
N HIS A 675 6.96 25.83 14.30
CA HIS A 675 7.57 26.46 15.47
C HIS A 675 6.65 27.52 16.09
N LEU A 676 6.13 28.45 15.27
CA LEU A 676 5.20 29.48 15.73
C LEU A 676 3.92 28.88 16.32
N SER A 677 3.38 27.85 15.68
CA SER A 677 2.16 27.18 16.17
C SER A 677 2.39 26.52 17.53
N ASN A 678 3.52 25.84 17.71
CA ASN A 678 3.87 25.20 18.98
C ASN A 678 4.15 26.22 20.08
N TRP A 679 4.87 27.29 19.75
CA TRP A 679 5.10 28.40 20.65
C TRP A 679 3.77 28.98 21.15
N PHE A 680 2.83 29.24 20.23
CA PHE A 680 1.51 29.77 20.58
C PHE A 680 0.74 28.78 21.47
N ASN A 681 0.68 27.50 21.08
CA ASN A 681 -0.03 26.47 21.84
C ASN A 681 0.52 26.28 23.26
N GLN A 682 1.83 26.38 23.46
CA GLN A 682 2.43 26.32 24.80
C GLN A 682 2.03 27.55 25.64
N ASN A 683 2.12 28.74 25.05
CA ASN A 683 1.79 29.98 25.77
C ASN A 683 0.31 30.12 26.07
N LEU A 684 -0.59 29.58 25.23
CA LEU A 684 -2.04 29.54 25.49
C LEU A 684 -2.39 28.85 26.82
N GLN A 685 -1.56 27.92 27.29
CA GLN A 685 -1.80 27.20 28.54
C GLN A 685 -1.23 27.90 29.77
N LEU A 686 -0.16 28.67 29.58
CA LEU A 686 0.66 29.20 30.67
C LEU A 686 0.46 30.70 30.89
N HIS A 687 -0.01 31.42 29.87
CA HIS A 687 -0.09 32.88 29.87
C HIS A 687 -1.47 33.36 29.44
N GLN A 688 -2.08 34.23 30.25
CA GLN A 688 -3.34 34.92 29.91
C GLN A 688 -3.10 36.17 29.04
N PHE A 689 -1.91 36.75 29.12
CA PHE A 689 -1.51 37.94 28.38
C PHE A 689 0.01 37.96 28.18
N ALA A 690 0.46 38.36 26.98
CA ALA A 690 1.87 38.60 26.69
C ALA A 690 2.00 39.85 25.82
N SER A 691 2.84 40.80 26.22
CA SER A 691 3.19 41.99 25.44
C SER A 691 4.70 42.03 25.20
N ASN A 692 5.12 42.55 24.03
CA ASN A 692 6.53 42.69 23.64
C ASN A 692 7.34 41.38 23.63
N VAL A 693 6.75 40.29 23.11
CA VAL A 693 7.47 39.03 22.92
C VAL A 693 8.47 39.18 21.77
N ASP A 694 9.75 39.01 22.07
CA ASP A 694 10.79 38.80 21.07
C ASP A 694 10.96 37.31 20.78
N LEU A 695 10.42 36.86 19.65
CA LEU A 695 10.52 35.47 19.21
C LEU A 695 11.95 35.04 18.84
N THR A 696 12.90 35.98 18.77
CA THR A 696 14.31 35.69 18.51
C THR A 696 15.14 35.51 19.78
N ALA A 697 14.57 35.78 20.95
CA ALA A 697 15.24 35.59 22.23
C ALA A 697 15.52 34.11 22.51
N LEU A 698 16.69 33.82 23.11
CA LEU A 698 17.12 32.45 23.41
C LEU A 698 16.13 31.69 24.32
N GLU A 699 15.45 32.41 25.20
CA GLU A 699 14.43 31.90 26.12
C GLU A 699 13.19 31.34 25.40
N GLN A 700 12.91 31.85 24.18
CA GLN A 700 11.81 31.38 23.32
C GLN A 700 12.28 30.27 22.36
N GLY A 701 13.56 29.93 22.39
CA GLY A 701 14.17 28.92 21.54
C GLY A 701 13.66 27.51 21.87
N THR A 702 13.28 26.77 20.84
CA THR A 702 13.03 25.33 20.99
C THR A 702 14.34 24.55 20.92
N LEU A 703 14.49 23.56 21.77
CA LEU A 703 15.66 22.68 21.75
C LEU A 703 15.76 21.96 20.41
N ALA A 704 16.93 22.03 19.80
CA ALA A 704 17.19 21.37 18.54
C ALA A 704 17.05 19.85 18.68
N LEU A 705 16.43 19.21 17.68
CA LEU A 705 16.45 17.76 17.56
C LEU A 705 17.87 17.30 17.25
N THR A 706 18.25 16.11 17.73
CA THR A 706 19.58 15.51 17.51
C THR A 706 19.92 15.27 16.03
N THR A 707 18.94 15.40 15.13
CA THR A 707 19.10 15.24 13.67
C THR A 707 19.21 16.57 12.91
N ASN A 708 19.21 17.72 13.59
CA ASN A 708 19.09 19.05 12.96
C ASN A 708 17.86 19.22 12.03
N ALA A 709 16.91 18.28 12.07
CA ALA A 709 15.66 18.40 11.34
C ALA A 709 14.64 19.14 12.21
N SER A 710 14.00 20.15 11.64
CA SER A 710 12.88 20.89 12.24
C SER A 710 11.68 19.97 12.48
N ALA A 711 11.13 19.99 13.70
CA ALA A 711 9.93 19.24 14.04
C ALA A 711 8.75 19.75 13.19
N THR A 712 8.05 18.85 12.50
CA THR A 712 6.84 19.17 11.71
C THR A 712 5.55 18.85 12.46
N ALA A 713 5.66 18.38 13.71
CA ALA A 713 4.52 18.03 14.55
C ALA A 713 4.02 19.25 15.31
N LEU A 714 2.72 19.50 15.22
CA LEU A 714 2.02 20.55 15.94
C LEU A 714 1.55 19.98 17.28
N GLN A 715 2.07 20.50 18.39
CA GLN A 715 1.72 20.10 19.75
C GLN A 715 0.47 20.85 20.18
N ILE A 716 -0.62 20.11 20.41
CA ILE A 716 -1.86 20.63 20.96
C ILE A 716 -2.09 19.91 22.27
N ALA A 717 -2.18 20.63 23.38
CA ALA A 717 -2.42 19.97 24.65
C ALA A 717 -3.94 19.89 24.93
N PRO A 718 -4.47 18.67 25.16
CA PRO A 718 -5.91 18.39 25.19
C PRO A 718 -6.64 19.10 26.33
N LEU A 719 -5.93 19.42 27.42
CA LEU A 719 -6.48 20.13 28.57
C LEU A 719 -6.96 21.55 28.22
N TYR A 720 -6.32 22.24 27.27
CA TYR A 720 -6.74 23.59 26.89
C TYR A 720 -8.04 23.60 26.09
N ALA A 721 -8.23 22.64 25.17
CA ALA A 721 -9.49 22.51 24.46
C ALA A 721 -10.65 22.19 25.43
N MET A 722 -10.39 21.34 26.43
CA MET A 722 -11.36 21.07 27.50
C MET A 722 -11.60 22.29 28.38
N SER A 723 -10.57 23.07 28.75
CA SER A 723 -10.75 24.27 29.57
C SER A 723 -11.55 25.35 28.86
N VAL A 724 -11.34 25.54 27.56
CA VAL A 724 -12.14 26.47 26.74
C VAL A 724 -13.59 26.00 26.65
N GLN A 725 -13.82 24.69 26.49
CA GLN A 725 -15.18 24.14 26.52
C GLN A 725 -15.83 24.31 27.90
N ASP A 726 -15.09 24.11 28.98
CA ASP A 726 -15.60 24.25 30.35
C ASP A 726 -15.91 25.73 30.67
N GLU A 727 -15.04 26.66 30.24
CA GLU A 727 -15.29 28.10 30.32
C GLU A 727 -16.52 28.52 29.51
N ALA A 728 -16.63 28.06 28.26
CA ALA A 728 -17.78 28.35 27.39
C ALA A 728 -19.08 27.77 27.96
N ASN A 729 -19.02 26.61 28.63
CA ASN A 729 -20.16 25.96 29.28
C ASN A 729 -20.33 26.35 30.75
N SER A 730 -19.57 27.33 31.24
CA SER A 730 -19.71 27.80 32.62
C SER A 730 -21.08 28.45 32.84
N LEU A 731 -21.62 28.32 34.05
CA LEU A 731 -22.98 28.77 34.36
C LEU A 731 -23.20 30.26 34.02
N GLY A 732 -22.19 31.11 34.21
CA GLY A 732 -22.28 32.55 33.90
C GLY A 732 -22.22 32.90 32.41
N ASN A 733 -21.75 31.99 31.56
CA ASN A 733 -21.73 32.16 30.11
C ASN A 733 -22.94 31.50 29.42
N VAL A 734 -23.59 30.54 30.09
CA VAL A 734 -24.75 29.79 29.58
C VAL A 734 -26.10 30.36 30.07
N VAL A 735 -26.14 31.00 31.24
CA VAL A 735 -27.36 31.53 31.88
C VAL A 735 -27.48 33.05 31.78
#